data_AF-R8X0S2-F1
#
_entry.id   AF-R8X0S2-F1
#
_cell.length_a   1.000
_cell.length_b   1.000
_cell.length_c   1.000
_cell.angle_alpha   90.00
_cell.angle_beta   90.00
_cell.angle_gamma   90.00
#
_symmetry.space_group_name_H-M   'P 1'
#
loop_
_entity.id
_entity.type
_entity.pdbx_description
1 polymer ?
#
loop_
_entity_poly.entity_id
_entity_poly.type
_entity_poly.pdbx_seq_one_letter_code
_entity_poly.pdbx_strand_id
1 'polypeptide(L)'
;MMNYNDEVTRTLPLSHMIYRDSEIDQEKTEKLIVYHYPLSKSYRWKQWENYLDSELGNRYHPYLMRSYKEQFGLFVSVDSDQDTPPVIKNSDGIIITPERIKYEPSLNPIWIRLIMRKISAFGSHCKGSHSLGRPLLQTDAWKSKTSCGINTISLDCRTQQRNDKDTTEVILFYENVPLRPVDMKSEFSTASQALWVYDKNKVLVRWKPEKSTRQKFQVYQEIPKNKNKRKLRPFIDLSSPDALRNSWPWILKPVQNEFIEQAKIFGFTLTAVVLKLRPLPLKTKFKTTEKAKFPGVQLNAKIKVLDLRFSRNIPPQQIMSQIQKVLNKKYPDIQLELLSDSEPSSFEKLGKGSSICILVLLDQIRGIIDDRYPLTQNLRTKIACQHINVNPFDLSGDSVVNNLLIEQDTPDGTTRLIPAIDSCYYDYTIQDFEKKTCLDALARNAEVAYKELALKHLLLCKETRISSSLTEQKDLLTHDLLVITEGYLFTAEQDRPVILPFNPSCPDLVKSCDERLKLFDTSVEALLTLLNKKWPYTYRPESIVQGFGSSEDKLTRFAQRLTIIIHRMEEISILLQDPKYDTPNMIPDNLDALMTVLDTQSQQFSLNHWLLPDTEILSFYIAQLNEEGELSDTNKNTLMRELDLLCELWNCALREYYCNNELNVTYDTLKSYIFSKWPERKNTFLAGEKKLAKKASSSLIASWNKLLSRVFDLPLGDPRNWLKNIPGITRLWHDPEQNYVIVGSLAPLQPQIQRQPSIRQWHPLQGELNPELLAGLVDVDWVRMNQLAGNPCVATLIRRWKECQLQPDDVREASMTE
;
A
#
# COMPACT_ATOMS: atom_id res chain seq x y z
N MET A 1 -13.29 -3.55 34.62
CA MET A 1 -12.23 -4.57 34.72
C MET A 1 -12.73 -5.87 34.14
N MET A 2 -12.23 -6.24 32.96
CA MET A 2 -12.46 -7.55 32.33
C MET A 2 -11.14 -8.01 31.70
N ASN A 3 -10.55 -9.05 32.30
CA ASN A 3 -9.39 -9.78 31.81
C ASN A 3 -9.75 -10.58 30.57
N TYR A 4 -9.36 -10.13 29.37
CA TYR A 4 -9.24 -10.98 28.17
C TYR A 4 -8.40 -10.24 27.11
N ASN A 5 -7.07 -10.19 27.28
CA ASN A 5 -6.08 -10.01 26.20
C ASN A 5 -4.60 -10.00 26.66
N ASP A 6 -4.30 -10.18 27.95
CA ASP A 6 -2.96 -9.89 28.52
C ASP A 6 -1.78 -10.78 28.08
N GLU A 7 -1.95 -11.80 27.22
CA GLU A 7 -0.81 -12.69 26.87
C GLU A 7 -0.35 -12.72 25.41
N VAL A 8 -1.10 -12.18 24.45
CA VAL A 8 -0.65 -12.24 23.04
C VAL A 8 0.15 -10.98 22.67
N THR A 9 1.38 -10.89 23.17
CA THR A 9 2.36 -9.93 22.65
C THR A 9 3.04 -10.53 21.41
N ARG A 10 3.14 -9.76 20.32
CA ARG A 10 3.88 -10.16 19.11
C ARG A 10 4.99 -9.18 18.80
N THR A 11 6.10 -9.71 18.30
CA THR A 11 7.19 -8.89 17.75
C THR A 11 6.92 -8.57 16.28
N LEU A 12 7.32 -7.37 15.88
CA LEU A 12 7.37 -6.99 14.46
C LEU A 12 8.62 -6.17 14.20
N PRO A 13 9.66 -6.78 13.61
CA PRO A 13 10.77 -6.03 13.05
C PRO A 13 10.33 -5.17 11.87
N LEU A 14 10.89 -3.97 11.79
CA LEU A 14 10.69 -3.03 10.70
C LEU A 14 11.97 -2.87 9.89
N SER A 15 11.87 -2.37 8.65
CA SER A 15 13.02 -1.92 7.84
C SER A 15 13.70 -0.65 8.37
N HIS A 16 13.17 -0.09 9.45
CA HIS A 16 13.70 1.07 10.17
C HIS A 16 14.80 0.62 11.13
N MET A 17 15.88 1.39 11.22
CA MET A 17 16.95 1.23 12.20
C MET A 17 17.16 2.51 13.02
N ILE A 18 17.80 2.39 14.17
CA ILE A 18 18.25 3.53 14.96
C ILE A 18 19.74 3.39 15.30
N TYR A 19 20.43 4.50 15.48
CA TYR A 19 21.73 4.57 16.16
C TYR A 19 21.71 5.69 17.20
N ARG A 20 22.63 5.62 18.15
CA ARG A 20 22.88 6.70 19.12
C ARG A 20 24.18 7.42 18.79
N ASP A 21 24.14 8.74 18.75
CA ASP A 21 25.29 9.60 18.49
C ASP A 21 26.38 9.39 19.55
N SER A 22 25.98 9.16 20.81
CA SER A 22 26.89 8.84 21.93
C SER A 22 27.62 7.50 21.82
N GLU A 23 27.16 6.57 20.98
CA GLU A 23 27.73 5.23 20.81
C GLU A 23 28.63 5.13 19.56
N ILE A 24 28.84 6.23 18.83
CA ILE A 24 29.65 6.23 17.60
C ILE A 24 31.14 6.19 17.92
N ASP A 25 31.83 5.20 17.36
CA ASP A 25 33.29 5.06 17.43
C ASP A 25 33.96 5.93 16.36
N GLN A 26 34.40 7.12 16.78
CA GLN A 26 35.05 8.10 15.91
C GLN A 26 36.27 7.54 15.17
N GLU A 27 37.12 6.74 15.82
CA GLU A 27 38.33 6.19 15.20
C GLU A 27 37.99 5.26 14.02
N LYS A 28 36.93 4.46 14.18
CA LYS A 28 36.41 3.65 13.07
C LYS A 28 35.76 4.49 11.99
N THR A 29 35.07 5.57 12.36
CA THR A 29 34.40 6.44 11.40
C THR A 29 35.39 7.20 10.50
N GLU A 30 36.55 7.58 11.03
CA GLU A 30 37.63 8.22 10.27
C GLU A 30 38.23 7.34 9.17
N LYS A 31 38.03 6.01 9.23
CA LYS A 31 38.39 5.08 8.15
C LYS A 31 37.58 5.31 6.88
N LEU A 32 36.41 5.93 6.97
CA LEU A 32 35.65 6.33 5.78
C LEU A 32 36.30 7.57 5.16
N ILE A 33 36.90 7.39 3.99
CA ILE A 33 37.55 8.48 3.28
C ILE A 33 36.49 9.27 2.49
N VAL A 34 36.17 10.51 2.91
CA VAL A 34 35.23 11.45 2.29
C VAL A 34 35.91 12.75 1.80
N TYR A 35 35.50 13.21 0.62
CA TYR A 35 35.84 14.52 0.04
C TYR A 35 34.57 15.33 -0.23
N HIS A 36 34.65 16.66 -0.13
CA HIS A 36 33.60 17.59 -0.48
C HIS A 36 34.00 18.45 -1.67
N TYR A 37 33.15 18.51 -2.68
CA TYR A 37 33.32 19.35 -3.86
C TYR A 37 32.34 20.52 -3.74
N PRO A 38 32.84 21.75 -3.51
CA PRO A 38 31.99 22.92 -3.40
C PRO A 38 31.35 23.30 -4.74
N LEU A 39 30.03 23.45 -4.74
CA LEU A 39 29.20 23.78 -5.91
C LEU A 39 28.36 25.05 -5.67
N SER A 40 28.05 25.78 -6.73
CA SER A 40 27.09 26.90 -6.69
C SER A 40 25.66 26.40 -6.41
N LYS A 41 24.88 27.16 -5.64
CA LYS A 41 23.44 26.90 -5.43
C LYS A 41 22.60 27.01 -6.71
N SER A 42 23.11 27.66 -7.77
CA SER A 42 22.42 27.83 -9.05
C SER A 42 22.44 26.57 -9.94
N TYR A 43 23.20 25.55 -9.59
CA TYR A 43 23.29 24.32 -10.37
C TYR A 43 22.02 23.47 -10.28
N ARG A 44 21.42 23.14 -11.43
CA ARG A 44 20.26 22.22 -11.50
C ARG A 44 20.76 20.78 -11.57
N TRP A 45 20.22 19.88 -10.73
CA TRP A 45 20.58 18.45 -10.72
C TRP A 45 20.60 17.81 -12.11
N LYS A 46 19.59 18.07 -12.94
CA LYS A 46 19.50 17.53 -14.31
C LYS A 46 20.67 17.93 -15.22
N GLN A 47 21.29 19.10 -14.99
CA GLN A 47 22.48 19.52 -15.72
C GLN A 47 23.73 18.77 -15.24
N TRP A 48 23.73 18.30 -13.99
CA TRP A 48 24.85 17.60 -13.35
C TRP A 48 24.81 16.09 -13.55
N GLU A 49 23.62 15.50 -13.62
CA GLU A 49 23.41 14.06 -13.83
C GLU A 49 24.26 13.56 -15.00
N ASN A 50 24.20 14.23 -16.16
CA ASN A 50 24.97 13.84 -17.34
C ASN A 50 26.49 13.99 -17.20
N TYR A 51 26.97 15.00 -16.45
CA TYR A 51 28.40 15.29 -16.28
C TYR A 51 29.07 14.43 -15.19
N LEU A 52 28.38 14.18 -14.07
CA LEU A 52 28.87 13.23 -13.05
C LEU A 52 28.88 11.81 -13.61
N ASP A 53 27.89 11.46 -14.42
CA ASP A 53 27.79 10.18 -15.09
C ASP A 53 28.91 9.97 -16.14
N SER A 54 29.37 11.03 -16.81
CA SER A 54 30.48 10.96 -17.77
C SER A 54 31.86 10.84 -17.10
N GLU A 55 32.06 11.37 -15.90
CA GLU A 55 33.38 11.39 -15.23
C GLU A 55 33.54 10.29 -14.15
N LEU A 56 32.50 9.93 -13.41
CA LEU A 56 32.56 8.89 -12.36
C LEU A 56 32.42 7.45 -12.89
N GLY A 57 32.05 7.29 -14.16
CA GLY A 57 31.37 6.09 -14.67
C GLY A 57 32.16 4.77 -14.81
N ASN A 58 33.46 4.73 -14.49
CA ASN A 58 34.25 3.47 -14.55
C ASN A 58 34.65 2.91 -13.17
N ARG A 59 34.60 3.72 -12.11
CA ARG A 59 34.89 3.30 -10.73
C ARG A 59 33.69 3.60 -9.84
N TYR A 60 33.40 2.72 -8.88
CA TYR A 60 32.30 2.92 -7.96
C TYR A 60 32.67 3.94 -6.88
N HIS A 61 32.04 5.12 -6.92
CA HIS A 61 32.19 6.13 -5.88
C HIS A 61 30.83 6.42 -5.23
N PRO A 62 30.63 6.07 -3.96
CA PRO A 62 29.47 6.53 -3.19
C PRO A 62 29.52 8.04 -3.09
N TYR A 63 28.47 8.73 -3.49
CA TYR A 63 28.42 10.19 -3.40
C TYR A 63 27.07 10.67 -2.90
N LEU A 64 27.00 11.87 -2.35
CA LEU A 64 25.79 12.51 -1.81
C LEU A 64 25.85 14.02 -2.01
N MET A 65 24.79 14.63 -2.55
CA MET A 65 24.69 16.10 -2.58
C MET A 65 24.09 16.62 -1.27
N ARG A 66 24.78 17.56 -0.63
CA ARG A 66 24.28 18.24 0.57
C ARG A 66 25.01 19.57 0.76
N SER A 67 24.39 20.50 1.48
CA SER A 67 25.08 21.71 1.93
C SER A 67 25.93 21.45 3.15
N TYR A 68 27.09 22.09 3.20
CA TYR A 68 28.05 22.09 4.31
C TYR A 68 28.68 23.48 4.42
N LYS A 69 28.68 24.04 5.65
CA LYS A 69 29.12 25.42 5.93
C LYS A 69 28.52 26.44 4.94
N GLU A 70 27.20 26.38 4.76
CA GLU A 70 26.40 27.21 3.85
C GLU A 70 26.69 27.06 2.34
N GLN A 71 27.69 26.27 1.99
CA GLN A 71 28.07 25.95 0.62
C GLN A 71 27.39 24.66 0.19
N PHE A 72 26.69 24.69 -0.94
CA PHE A 72 26.14 23.47 -1.52
C PHE A 72 27.27 22.67 -2.16
N GLY A 73 27.23 21.34 -2.09
CA GLY A 73 28.30 20.56 -2.70
C GLY A 73 28.02 19.08 -2.78
N LEU A 74 29.00 18.37 -3.32
CA LEU A 74 29.00 16.93 -3.49
C LEU A 74 29.97 16.29 -2.51
N PHE A 75 29.48 15.42 -1.66
CA PHE A 75 30.29 14.52 -0.85
C PHE A 75 30.59 13.26 -1.65
N VAL A 76 31.84 12.83 -1.69
CA VAL A 76 32.28 11.62 -2.39
C VAL A 76 33.13 10.79 -1.45
N SER A 77 32.84 9.50 -1.33
CA SER A 77 33.68 8.56 -0.61
C SER A 77 34.60 7.78 -1.56
N VAL A 78 35.82 7.54 -1.11
CA VAL A 78 36.81 6.67 -1.76
C VAL A 78 37.24 5.55 -0.79
N ASP A 79 38.00 4.57 -1.29
CA ASP A 79 38.37 3.39 -0.51
C ASP A 79 39.65 3.59 0.30
N SER A 80 40.59 4.37 -0.23
CA SER A 80 41.88 4.67 0.40
C SER A 80 42.20 6.16 0.36
N ASP A 81 43.03 6.61 1.31
CA ASP A 81 43.62 7.97 1.31
C ASP A 81 44.62 8.18 0.17
N GLN A 82 45.17 7.09 -0.37
CA GLN A 82 46.04 7.08 -1.55
C GLN A 82 45.25 7.16 -2.87
N ASP A 83 43.92 6.96 -2.84
CA ASP A 83 43.11 7.04 -4.04
C ASP A 83 42.99 8.49 -4.49
N THR A 84 43.23 8.75 -5.77
CA THR A 84 42.95 10.06 -6.34
C THR A 84 41.44 10.31 -6.34
N PRO A 85 40.97 11.40 -5.71
CA PRO A 85 39.56 11.73 -5.71
C PRO A 85 39.12 12.05 -7.16
N PRO A 86 37.87 11.73 -7.55
CA PRO A 86 37.44 11.88 -8.93
C PRO A 86 37.56 13.33 -9.42
N VAL A 87 37.95 13.52 -10.68
CA VAL A 87 38.02 14.84 -11.28
C VAL A 87 36.61 15.27 -11.68
N ILE A 88 36.11 16.33 -11.07
CA ILE A 88 34.78 16.87 -11.34
C ILE A 88 34.94 18.24 -11.99
N LYS A 89 34.25 18.46 -13.12
CA LYS A 89 34.25 19.73 -13.85
C LYS A 89 32.89 20.41 -13.75
N ASN A 90 32.89 21.74 -13.69
CA ASN A 90 31.66 22.52 -13.78
C ASN A 90 31.17 22.65 -15.24
N SER A 91 30.07 23.39 -15.45
CA SER A 91 29.50 23.65 -16.79
C SER A 91 30.47 24.30 -17.77
N ASP A 92 31.47 25.02 -17.26
CA ASP A 92 32.47 25.76 -18.05
C ASP A 92 33.74 24.92 -18.29
N GLY A 93 33.75 23.65 -17.85
CA GLY A 93 34.87 22.74 -17.99
C GLY A 93 35.98 22.92 -16.95
N ILE A 94 35.80 23.80 -15.95
CA ILE A 94 36.77 24.07 -14.89
C ILE A 94 36.72 22.96 -13.85
N ILE A 95 37.88 22.44 -13.47
CA ILE A 95 38.02 21.41 -12.42
C ILE A 95 37.70 22.04 -11.06
N ILE A 96 36.78 21.41 -10.33
CA ILE A 96 36.43 21.77 -8.97
C ILE A 96 37.39 21.07 -8.01
N THR A 97 38.09 21.85 -7.21
CA THR A 97 39.04 21.34 -6.21
C THR A 97 38.30 20.66 -5.06
N PRO A 98 38.56 19.37 -4.78
CA PRO A 98 37.98 18.68 -3.63
C PRO A 98 38.64 19.08 -2.31
N GLU A 99 37.84 19.18 -1.25
CA GLU A 99 38.29 19.36 0.14
C GLU A 99 38.18 18.04 0.90
N ARG A 100 39.24 17.62 1.60
CA ARG A 100 39.22 16.45 2.48
C ARG A 100 38.44 16.78 3.76
N ILE A 101 37.35 16.06 4.02
CA ILE A 101 36.53 16.30 5.22
C ILE A 101 36.85 15.26 6.28
N LYS A 102 37.13 15.73 7.51
CA LYS A 102 37.28 14.89 8.70
C LYS A 102 35.90 14.60 9.30
N TYR A 103 35.79 13.50 10.04
CA TYR A 103 34.56 13.18 10.73
C TYR A 103 34.20 14.27 11.75
N GLU A 104 32.92 14.66 11.76
CA GLU A 104 32.31 15.54 12.74
C GLU A 104 30.90 15.03 13.06
N PRO A 105 30.44 15.02 14.32
CA PRO A 105 29.09 14.53 14.68
C PRO A 105 27.96 15.23 13.91
N SER A 106 28.13 16.51 13.58
CA SER A 106 27.16 17.28 12.78
C SER A 106 26.92 16.70 11.38
N LEU A 107 27.83 15.84 10.91
CA LEU A 107 27.81 15.21 9.60
C LEU A 107 27.42 13.73 9.65
N ASN A 108 27.01 13.18 10.80
CA ASN A 108 26.51 11.80 10.93
C ASN A 108 25.50 11.41 9.84
N PRO A 109 24.49 12.26 9.51
CA PRO A 109 23.57 12.02 8.39
C PRO A 109 24.21 11.87 7.00
N ILE A 110 25.39 12.44 6.77
CA ILE A 110 26.16 12.29 5.53
C ILE A 110 26.92 10.98 5.57
N TRP A 111 27.65 10.70 6.65
CA TRP A 111 28.44 9.48 6.82
C TRP A 111 27.59 8.23 6.66
N ILE A 112 26.48 8.13 7.41
CA ILE A 112 25.63 6.94 7.39
C ILE A 112 24.99 6.68 6.03
N ARG A 113 24.69 7.75 5.27
CA ARG A 113 24.17 7.65 3.90
C ARG A 113 25.26 7.28 2.89
N LEU A 114 26.47 7.80 3.06
CA LEU A 114 27.63 7.37 2.26
C LEU A 114 27.98 5.92 2.53
N ILE A 115 27.88 5.46 3.78
CA ILE A 115 28.04 4.04 4.16
C ILE A 115 26.97 3.21 3.46
N MET A 116 25.68 3.56 3.55
CA MET A 116 24.59 2.88 2.83
C MET A 116 24.87 2.80 1.32
N ARG A 117 25.35 3.89 0.74
CA ARG A 117 25.73 3.97 -0.68
C ARG A 117 27.06 3.29 -0.96
N LYS A 118 27.89 2.96 0.03
CA LYS A 118 29.12 2.18 -0.12
C LYS A 118 28.85 0.69 -0.08
N ILE A 119 27.70 0.28 0.46
CA ILE A 119 27.25 -1.12 0.41
C ILE A 119 27.11 -1.53 -1.06
N SER A 120 28.10 -2.29 -1.51
CA SER A 120 28.12 -2.91 -2.84
C SER A 120 27.22 -4.14 -2.94
N ALA A 121 26.57 -4.51 -1.82
CA ALA A 121 25.31 -5.23 -1.74
C ALA A 121 25.32 -6.67 -2.30
N PHE A 122 25.29 -7.63 -1.37
CA PHE A 122 24.67 -8.96 -1.47
C PHE A 122 25.28 -9.92 -2.50
N GLY A 123 26.55 -10.25 -2.34
CA GLY A 123 27.12 -11.44 -2.96
C GLY A 123 27.45 -11.36 -4.45
N SER A 124 27.09 -10.29 -5.20
CA SER A 124 27.63 -9.92 -6.53
C SER A 124 26.66 -9.06 -7.38
N HIS A 125 26.05 -7.96 -6.90
CA HIS A 125 24.96 -7.35 -7.67
C HIS A 125 25.19 -6.01 -8.38
N CYS A 126 25.95 -5.05 -7.85
CA CYS A 126 26.20 -3.82 -8.63
C CYS A 126 27.61 -3.21 -8.44
N LYS A 127 28.25 -2.79 -9.54
CA LYS A 127 29.41 -1.87 -9.52
C LYS A 127 29.14 -0.66 -10.41
N GLY A 128 29.05 0.51 -9.80
CA GLY A 128 28.58 1.74 -10.44
C GLY A 128 27.32 2.24 -9.76
N SER A 129 27.02 3.52 -9.94
CA SER A 129 25.92 4.19 -9.26
C SER A 129 24.85 4.60 -10.25
N HIS A 130 23.59 4.36 -9.89
CA HIS A 130 22.44 5.06 -10.47
C HIS A 130 22.47 6.53 -10.04
N SER A 131 21.60 7.36 -10.64
CA SER A 131 21.43 8.77 -10.33
C SER A 131 21.48 9.03 -8.82
N LEU A 132 22.16 10.11 -8.42
CA LEU A 132 22.41 10.51 -7.04
C LEU A 132 23.31 9.56 -6.25
N GLY A 133 24.06 8.65 -6.88
CA GLY A 133 25.06 7.84 -6.17
C GLY A 133 24.45 6.63 -5.48
N ARG A 134 23.28 6.19 -5.94
CA ARG A 134 22.50 5.12 -5.31
C ARG A 134 22.86 3.76 -5.91
N PRO A 135 23.06 2.71 -5.10
CA PRO A 135 23.23 1.35 -5.60
C PRO A 135 21.93 0.82 -6.22
N LEU A 136 22.07 -0.04 -7.23
CA LEU A 136 20.96 -0.82 -7.79
C LEU A 136 21.02 -2.26 -7.30
N LEU A 137 19.89 -2.77 -6.81
CA LEU A 137 19.71 -4.18 -6.48
C LEU A 137 18.85 -4.83 -7.57
N GLN A 138 19.41 -5.82 -8.27
CA GLN A 138 18.60 -6.69 -9.12
C GLN A 138 17.63 -7.48 -8.23
N THR A 139 16.38 -7.53 -8.64
CA THR A 139 15.31 -8.20 -7.89
C THR A 139 14.70 -9.37 -8.65
N ASP A 140 14.52 -9.23 -9.97
CA ASP A 140 13.92 -10.26 -10.82
C ASP A 140 14.29 -10.02 -12.29
N ALA A 141 14.05 -11.01 -13.16
CA ALA A 141 14.12 -10.90 -14.60
C ALA A 141 12.74 -11.19 -15.22
N TRP A 142 12.39 -10.50 -16.31
CA TRP A 142 11.11 -10.68 -16.99
C TRP A 142 11.32 -11.01 -18.46
N LYS A 143 10.55 -11.97 -18.97
CA LYS A 143 10.59 -12.40 -20.38
C LYS A 143 9.16 -12.72 -20.84
N SER A 144 8.73 -12.02 -21.89
CA SER A 144 7.48 -12.26 -22.60
C SER A 144 7.80 -12.62 -24.06
N LYS A 145 6.77 -12.98 -24.84
CA LYS A 145 6.93 -13.24 -26.28
C LYS A 145 7.46 -12.02 -27.05
N THR A 146 7.18 -10.81 -26.58
CA THR A 146 7.47 -9.55 -27.29
C THR A 146 8.48 -8.64 -26.58
N SER A 147 8.89 -8.98 -25.35
CA SER A 147 9.70 -8.08 -24.54
C SER A 147 10.47 -8.84 -23.44
N CYS A 148 11.68 -8.42 -23.12
CA CYS A 148 12.45 -8.96 -22.00
C CYS A 148 13.24 -7.87 -21.29
N GLY A 149 13.69 -8.15 -20.06
CA GLY A 149 14.51 -7.22 -19.27
C GLY A 149 14.71 -7.68 -17.83
N ILE A 150 15.25 -6.79 -17.01
CA ILE A 150 15.51 -7.03 -15.59
C ILE A 150 14.85 -5.94 -14.75
N ASN A 151 14.36 -6.34 -13.58
CA ASN A 151 13.82 -5.42 -12.58
C ASN A 151 14.91 -5.14 -11.56
N THR A 152 15.27 -3.86 -11.39
CA THR A 152 16.14 -3.43 -10.30
C THR A 152 15.42 -2.39 -9.43
N ILE A 153 15.90 -2.24 -8.20
CA ILE A 153 15.49 -1.18 -7.28
C ILE A 153 16.72 -0.38 -6.89
N SER A 154 16.61 0.95 -6.89
CA SER A 154 17.59 1.80 -6.23
C SER A 154 17.33 1.78 -4.73
N LEU A 155 18.40 1.68 -3.94
CA LEU A 155 18.35 1.65 -2.48
C LEU A 155 19.03 2.91 -1.91
N ASP A 156 18.43 3.49 -0.88
CA ASP A 156 19.00 4.63 -0.15
C ASP A 156 18.35 4.69 1.24
N CYS A 157 18.87 5.54 2.12
CA CYS A 157 18.29 5.76 3.44
C CYS A 157 18.09 7.25 3.71
N ARG A 158 17.11 7.55 4.58
CA ARG A 158 16.91 8.87 5.17
C ARG A 158 17.22 8.79 6.65
N THR A 159 17.64 9.92 7.20
CA THR A 159 17.94 10.05 8.62
C THR A 159 17.12 11.15 9.24
N GLN A 160 16.58 10.90 10.44
CA GLN A 160 15.85 11.89 11.22
C GLN A 160 16.33 11.83 12.67
N GLN A 161 16.89 12.93 13.19
CA GLN A 161 17.33 12.98 14.58
C GLN A 161 16.13 13.26 15.51
N ARG A 162 16.03 12.51 16.61
CA ARG A 162 15.02 12.71 17.64
C ARG A 162 15.34 13.94 18.49
N ASN A 163 14.33 14.48 19.16
CA ASN A 163 14.47 15.68 20.00
C ASN A 163 15.40 15.49 21.21
N ASP A 164 15.73 14.24 21.57
CA ASP A 164 16.79 13.93 22.56
C ASP A 164 18.19 14.32 22.08
N LYS A 165 18.37 14.57 20.77
CA LYS A 165 19.64 14.88 20.09
C LYS A 165 20.73 13.81 20.24
N ASP A 166 20.34 12.61 20.64
CA ASP A 166 21.23 11.46 20.77
C ASP A 166 20.78 10.32 19.86
N THR A 167 19.47 10.10 19.72
CA THR A 167 18.96 9.02 18.87
C THR A 167 18.67 9.52 17.46
N THR A 168 19.22 8.83 16.46
CA THR A 168 18.88 9.07 15.05
C THR A 168 18.21 7.87 14.42
N GLU A 169 17.07 8.13 13.80
CA GLU A 169 16.27 7.20 13.01
C GLU A 169 16.80 7.09 11.58
N VAL A 170 16.90 5.87 11.06
CA VAL A 170 17.42 5.54 9.73
C VAL A 170 16.42 4.69 8.97
N ILE A 171 15.73 5.30 8.00
CA ILE A 171 14.62 4.69 7.26
C ILE A 171 15.11 4.32 5.86
N LEU A 172 15.04 3.02 5.55
CA LEU A 172 15.29 2.50 4.20
C LEU A 172 14.15 2.86 3.26
N PHE A 173 14.48 3.33 2.06
CA PHE A 173 13.51 3.52 0.98
C PHE A 173 14.09 3.04 -0.35
N TYR A 174 13.20 2.81 -1.31
CA TYR A 174 13.58 2.27 -2.61
C TYR A 174 12.77 2.87 -3.75
N GLU A 175 13.34 2.87 -4.96
CA GLU A 175 12.63 3.24 -6.18
C GLU A 175 12.88 2.20 -7.28
N ASN A 176 11.83 1.79 -8.01
CA ASN A 176 11.97 0.83 -9.11
C ASN A 176 12.67 1.45 -10.33
N VAL A 177 13.74 0.80 -10.79
CA VAL A 177 14.58 1.18 -11.95
C VAL A 177 14.74 -0.02 -12.91
N PRO A 178 13.69 -0.45 -13.63
CA PRO A 178 13.81 -1.59 -14.54
C PRO A 178 14.69 -1.23 -15.74
N LEU A 179 15.40 -2.25 -16.22
CA LEU A 179 16.35 -2.15 -17.32
C LEU A 179 15.89 -3.06 -18.47
N ARG A 180 16.00 -2.59 -19.70
CA ARG A 180 15.71 -3.34 -20.93
C ARG A 180 17.00 -3.66 -21.67
N PRO A 181 17.10 -4.80 -22.38
CA PRO A 181 18.20 -5.05 -23.28
C PRO A 181 18.17 -4.06 -24.45
N VAL A 182 19.34 -3.66 -24.92
CA VAL A 182 19.51 -2.76 -26.05
C VAL A 182 19.91 -3.56 -27.29
N ASP A 183 19.26 -3.30 -28.43
CA ASP A 183 19.74 -3.79 -29.73
C ASP A 183 20.78 -2.83 -30.31
N MET A 184 22.04 -3.23 -30.21
CA MET A 184 23.19 -2.43 -30.56
C MET A 184 23.30 -2.13 -32.07
N LYS A 185 22.51 -2.79 -32.93
CA LYS A 185 22.53 -2.56 -34.39
C LYS A 185 21.83 -1.26 -34.82
N SER A 186 21.00 -0.65 -33.96
CA SER A 186 20.11 0.47 -34.37
C SER A 186 20.29 1.78 -33.59
N GLU A 187 20.86 1.80 -32.38
CA GLU A 187 20.72 2.93 -31.45
C GLU A 187 22.02 3.69 -31.06
N PHE A 188 23.15 3.53 -31.76
CA PHE A 188 24.44 4.05 -31.28
C PHE A 188 24.77 5.52 -31.53
N SER A 189 23.88 6.32 -32.10
CA SER A 189 24.21 7.72 -32.42
C SER A 189 23.86 8.71 -31.30
N THR A 190 23.09 8.35 -30.27
CA THR A 190 22.53 9.36 -29.32
C THR A 190 22.26 8.87 -27.88
N ALA A 191 22.85 7.77 -27.39
CA ALA A 191 22.55 7.26 -26.04
C ALA A 191 23.05 8.19 -24.92
N SER A 192 22.18 9.07 -24.43
CA SER A 192 22.40 9.97 -23.28
C SER A 192 22.18 9.28 -21.91
N GLN A 193 21.83 7.99 -21.89
CA GLN A 193 21.40 7.27 -20.69
C GLN A 193 22.43 6.23 -20.24
N ALA A 194 22.42 5.93 -18.93
CA ALA A 194 23.30 4.93 -18.32
C ALA A 194 23.07 3.52 -18.90
N LEU A 195 24.17 2.88 -19.32
CA LEU A 195 24.18 1.49 -19.78
C LEU A 195 24.78 0.57 -18.71
N TRP A 196 24.32 -0.68 -18.70
CA TRP A 196 24.65 -1.67 -17.68
C TRP A 196 24.95 -3.03 -18.32
N VAL A 197 25.93 -3.77 -17.80
CA VAL A 197 26.31 -5.13 -18.25
C VAL A 197 26.60 -6.03 -17.07
N TYR A 198 26.49 -7.35 -17.22
CA TYR A 198 27.02 -8.26 -16.21
C TYR A 198 28.52 -8.48 -16.39
N ASP A 199 29.30 -8.32 -15.32
CA ASP A 199 30.71 -8.71 -15.31
C ASP A 199 30.88 -10.23 -15.16
N LYS A 200 32.13 -10.71 -15.15
CA LYS A 200 32.49 -12.13 -14.99
C LYS A 200 31.96 -12.78 -13.70
N ASN A 201 31.66 -11.97 -12.69
CA ASN A 201 31.14 -12.41 -11.40
C ASN A 201 29.60 -12.30 -11.36
N LYS A 202 28.92 -12.06 -12.50
CA LYS A 202 27.48 -11.79 -12.59
C LYS A 202 27.03 -10.54 -11.83
N VAL A 203 27.92 -9.57 -11.69
CA VAL A 203 27.63 -8.26 -11.10
C VAL A 203 27.18 -7.30 -12.18
N LEU A 204 26.06 -6.60 -11.95
CA LEU A 204 25.60 -5.56 -12.85
C LEU A 204 26.53 -4.34 -12.73
N VAL A 205 27.35 -4.10 -13.74
CA VAL A 205 28.30 -3.00 -13.74
C VAL A 205 27.85 -1.92 -14.73
N ARG A 206 28.03 -0.66 -14.33
CA ARG A 206 27.83 0.47 -15.24
C ARG A 206 28.87 0.37 -16.35
N TRP A 207 28.43 0.51 -17.60
CA TRP A 207 29.27 0.25 -18.77
C TRP A 207 29.27 1.43 -19.73
N LYS A 208 30.44 1.71 -20.31
CA LYS A 208 30.63 2.71 -21.36
C LYS A 208 31.15 2.06 -22.64
N PRO A 209 30.58 2.40 -23.79
CA PRO A 209 31.03 1.89 -25.07
C PRO A 209 32.36 2.52 -25.47
N GLU A 210 33.42 1.71 -25.55
CA GLU A 210 34.70 2.11 -26.14
C GLU A 210 34.72 1.83 -27.65
N LYS A 211 35.34 2.73 -28.44
CA LYS A 211 35.32 2.71 -29.91
C LYS A 211 35.93 1.44 -30.56
N SER A 212 36.65 0.60 -29.81
CA SER A 212 37.44 -0.53 -30.33
C SER A 212 37.02 -1.92 -29.82
N THR A 213 36.06 -2.04 -28.91
CA THR A 213 35.64 -3.33 -28.34
C THR A 213 34.46 -3.96 -29.08
N ARG A 214 34.69 -5.07 -29.78
CA ARG A 214 33.59 -5.99 -30.19
C ARG A 214 33.02 -6.65 -28.94
N GLN A 215 31.73 -6.47 -28.68
CA GLN A 215 31.09 -6.98 -27.46
C GLN A 215 30.72 -8.47 -27.53
N LYS A 216 30.89 -9.15 -26.39
CA LYS A 216 30.47 -10.55 -26.14
C LYS A 216 29.32 -10.67 -25.12
N PHE A 217 28.74 -9.56 -24.65
CA PHE A 217 27.85 -9.52 -23.48
C PHE A 217 26.56 -8.74 -23.78
N GLN A 218 25.46 -9.06 -23.10
CA GLN A 218 24.18 -8.34 -23.20
C GLN A 218 24.26 -6.99 -22.48
N VAL A 219 23.88 -5.91 -23.17
CA VAL A 219 23.77 -4.56 -22.60
C VAL A 219 22.34 -4.24 -22.24
N TYR A 220 22.17 -3.57 -21.11
CA TYR A 220 20.90 -3.08 -20.59
C TYR A 220 20.89 -1.56 -20.46
N GLN A 221 19.72 -0.95 -20.61
CA GLN A 221 19.47 0.48 -20.46
C GLN A 221 18.26 0.71 -19.54
N GLU A 222 18.30 1.78 -18.77
CA GLU A 222 17.19 2.20 -17.91
C GLU A 222 15.93 2.54 -18.72
N ILE A 223 14.77 2.09 -18.25
CA ILE A 223 13.48 2.44 -18.86
C ILE A 223 12.96 3.71 -18.18
N PRO A 224 12.65 4.80 -18.91
CA PRO A 224 12.02 5.98 -18.32
C PRO A 224 10.69 5.61 -17.62
N LYS A 225 10.39 6.28 -16.50
CA LYS A 225 9.19 6.03 -15.69
C LYS A 225 7.92 6.33 -16.51
N ASN A 226 7.34 5.33 -17.19
CA ASN A 226 5.95 5.42 -17.65
C ASN A 226 5.03 5.18 -16.45
N LYS A 227 4.20 6.18 -16.13
CA LYS A 227 3.44 6.26 -14.87
C LYS A 227 2.49 5.07 -14.60
N ASN A 228 2.14 4.24 -15.59
CA ASN A 228 1.02 3.31 -15.49
C ASN A 228 1.27 1.82 -15.83
N LYS A 229 2.51 1.33 -16.02
CA LYS A 229 2.72 -0.06 -16.54
C LYS A 229 3.62 -0.99 -15.73
N ARG A 230 4.00 -0.68 -14.49
CA ARG A 230 4.92 -1.57 -13.73
C ARG A 230 4.17 -2.44 -12.73
N LYS A 231 4.40 -3.76 -12.82
CA LYS A 231 3.92 -4.76 -11.87
C LYS A 231 4.36 -4.34 -10.46
N LEU A 232 3.41 -4.00 -9.60
CA LEU A 232 3.68 -3.78 -8.19
C LEU A 232 4.14 -5.11 -7.59
N ARG A 233 5.30 -5.09 -6.93
CA ARG A 233 5.76 -6.26 -6.18
C ARG A 233 4.84 -6.48 -4.98
N PRO A 234 4.34 -7.70 -4.76
CA PRO A 234 3.50 -7.99 -3.61
C PRO A 234 4.29 -7.79 -2.32
N PHE A 235 3.58 -7.41 -1.25
CA PHE A 235 4.15 -7.46 0.09
C PHE A 235 4.56 -8.88 0.46
N ILE A 236 3.67 -9.86 0.26
CA ILE A 236 3.94 -11.29 0.48
C ILE A 236 3.25 -12.08 -0.64
N ASP A 237 3.94 -13.06 -1.21
CA ASP A 237 3.37 -14.01 -2.15
C ASP A 237 3.78 -15.44 -1.80
N LEU A 238 2.80 -16.24 -1.40
CA LEU A 238 2.97 -17.63 -0.96
C LEU A 238 2.65 -18.63 -2.08
N SER A 239 2.53 -18.19 -3.34
CA SER A 239 2.18 -19.09 -4.45
C SER A 239 3.28 -20.08 -4.81
N SER A 240 4.55 -19.71 -4.57
CA SER A 240 5.73 -20.54 -4.82
C SER A 240 6.95 -19.98 -4.06
N PRO A 241 8.03 -20.75 -3.90
CA PRO A 241 9.28 -20.25 -3.35
C PRO A 241 9.80 -19.00 -4.08
N ASP A 242 9.79 -19.02 -5.41
CA ASP A 242 10.24 -17.88 -6.22
C ASP A 242 9.35 -16.64 -6.05
N ALA A 243 8.04 -16.82 -5.83
CA ALA A 243 7.14 -15.72 -5.55
C ALA A 243 7.42 -15.08 -4.17
N LEU A 244 7.73 -15.91 -3.16
CA LEU A 244 8.12 -15.43 -1.84
C LEU A 244 9.47 -14.70 -1.88
N ARG A 245 10.46 -15.24 -2.61
CA ARG A 245 11.76 -14.57 -2.81
C ARG A 245 11.62 -13.19 -3.45
N ASN A 246 10.57 -13.00 -4.26
CA ASN A 246 10.23 -11.74 -4.91
C ASN A 246 9.41 -10.77 -4.03
N SER A 247 9.09 -11.14 -2.79
CA SER A 247 8.30 -10.33 -1.85
C SER A 247 9.17 -9.31 -1.09
N TRP A 248 8.58 -8.18 -0.68
CA TRP A 248 9.34 -7.08 -0.04
C TRP A 248 10.12 -7.48 1.22
N PRO A 249 9.55 -8.20 2.20
CA PRO A 249 10.29 -8.61 3.39
C PRO A 249 11.53 -9.44 3.08
N TRP A 250 11.45 -10.32 2.07
CA TRP A 250 12.56 -11.19 1.66
C TRP A 250 13.71 -10.39 1.03
N ILE A 251 13.36 -9.36 0.25
CA ILE A 251 14.36 -8.48 -0.39
C ILE A 251 14.99 -7.54 0.64
N LEU A 252 14.19 -6.98 1.57
CA LEU A 252 14.66 -5.94 2.48
C LEU A 252 15.38 -6.46 3.73
N LYS A 253 15.09 -7.68 4.20
CA LYS A 253 15.75 -8.23 5.40
C LYS A 253 17.27 -8.37 5.22
N PRO A 254 17.78 -8.98 4.13
CA PRO A 254 19.22 -9.02 3.89
C PRO A 254 19.82 -7.62 3.77
N VAL A 255 19.10 -6.70 3.12
CA VAL A 255 19.54 -5.30 2.96
C VAL A 255 19.76 -4.60 4.29
N GLN A 256 18.81 -4.75 5.21
CA GLN A 256 18.93 -4.22 6.55
C GLN A 256 20.10 -4.84 7.31
N ASN A 257 20.24 -6.17 7.27
CA ASN A 257 21.30 -6.87 8.00
C ASN A 257 22.70 -6.44 7.53
N GLU A 258 22.93 -6.41 6.22
CA GLU A 258 24.21 -5.95 5.66
C GLU A 258 24.49 -4.50 6.01
N PHE A 259 23.48 -3.63 5.99
CA PHE A 259 23.69 -2.24 6.38
C PHE A 259 24.07 -2.12 7.85
N ILE A 260 23.45 -2.89 8.74
CA ILE A 260 23.85 -2.95 10.15
C ILE A 260 25.32 -3.38 10.29
N GLU A 261 25.73 -4.41 9.55
CA GLU A 261 27.12 -4.91 9.58
C GLU A 261 28.13 -3.89 9.01
N GLN A 262 27.84 -3.30 7.85
CA GLN A 262 28.70 -2.31 7.22
C GLN A 262 28.81 -1.03 8.06
N ALA A 263 27.70 -0.57 8.64
CA ALA A 263 27.71 0.57 9.56
C ALA A 263 28.62 0.33 10.76
N LYS A 264 28.58 -0.89 11.33
CA LYS A 264 29.43 -1.28 12.46
C LYS A 264 30.93 -1.22 12.14
N ILE A 265 31.34 -1.56 10.92
CA ILE A 265 32.74 -1.46 10.46
C ILE A 265 33.24 0.00 10.56
N PHE A 266 32.38 0.96 10.27
CA PHE A 266 32.66 2.40 10.33
C PHE A 266 32.24 3.06 11.65
N GLY A 267 32.01 2.27 12.70
CA GLY A 267 31.77 2.78 14.05
C GLY A 267 30.32 3.15 14.37
N PHE A 268 29.36 2.92 13.46
CA PHE A 268 27.94 3.15 13.72
C PHE A 268 27.25 1.86 14.22
N THR A 269 26.72 1.90 15.44
CA THR A 269 25.94 0.78 16.00
C THR A 269 24.46 0.93 15.60
N LEU A 270 24.10 0.44 14.41
CA LEU A 270 22.70 0.39 13.99
C LEU A 270 21.97 -0.79 14.65
N THR A 271 20.74 -0.54 15.09
CA THR A 271 19.82 -1.58 15.59
C THR A 271 18.48 -1.50 14.87
N ALA A 272 17.91 -2.65 14.49
CA ALA A 272 16.60 -2.68 13.87
C ALA A 272 15.51 -2.32 14.88
N VAL A 273 14.54 -1.50 14.47
CA VAL A 273 13.36 -1.20 15.28
C VAL A 273 12.46 -2.43 15.31
N VAL A 274 12.17 -2.93 16.53
CA VAL A 274 11.25 -4.04 16.76
C VAL A 274 10.09 -3.52 17.60
N LEU A 275 8.88 -3.66 17.07
CA LEU A 275 7.66 -3.28 17.78
C LEU A 275 7.18 -4.42 18.67
N LYS A 276 6.72 -4.10 19.87
CA LYS A 276 6.06 -5.03 20.80
C LYS A 276 4.56 -4.81 20.78
N LEU A 277 3.89 -5.60 19.97
CA LEU A 277 2.51 -5.37 19.57
C LEU A 277 1.52 -6.12 20.47
N ARG A 278 0.58 -5.35 21.02
CA ARG A 278 -0.62 -5.87 21.70
C ARG A 278 -1.83 -5.75 20.76
N PRO A 279 -2.71 -6.76 20.72
CA PRO A 279 -3.91 -6.70 19.90
C PRO A 279 -4.86 -5.65 20.48
N LEU A 280 -5.39 -4.78 19.62
CA LEU A 280 -6.48 -3.89 20.00
C LEU A 280 -7.83 -4.60 19.77
N PRO A 281 -8.86 -4.31 20.60
CA PRO A 281 -10.19 -4.82 20.36
C PRO A 281 -10.69 -4.33 19.00
N LEU A 282 -11.09 -5.28 18.15
CA LEU A 282 -11.80 -4.94 16.93
C LEU A 282 -13.25 -4.63 17.31
N LYS A 283 -13.74 -3.45 16.93
CA LYS A 283 -15.19 -3.16 16.95
C LYS A 283 -15.90 -3.80 15.76
N THR A 284 -15.14 -4.37 14.83
CA THR A 284 -15.57 -4.90 13.55
C THR A 284 -15.16 -6.36 13.34
N LYS A 285 -15.53 -6.92 12.18
CA LYS A 285 -16.07 -8.26 11.89
C LYS A 285 -15.20 -9.49 12.15
N PHE A 286 -13.98 -9.36 12.65
CA PHE A 286 -13.10 -10.53 12.74
C PHE A 286 -13.35 -11.37 14.00
N LYS A 287 -14.40 -12.20 13.90
CA LYS A 287 -14.84 -13.30 14.79
C LYS A 287 -15.87 -12.95 15.87
N THR A 288 -17.07 -12.53 15.48
CA THR A 288 -18.28 -13.08 16.11
C THR A 288 -18.85 -14.14 15.18
N THR A 289 -19.11 -15.31 15.74
CA THR A 289 -19.59 -16.54 15.08
C THR A 289 -20.98 -16.43 14.46
N GLU A 290 -21.55 -15.24 14.47
CA GLU A 290 -22.86 -14.93 13.93
C GLU A 290 -22.71 -14.09 12.67
N LYS A 291 -23.72 -14.19 11.81
CA LYS A 291 -23.92 -13.33 10.65
C LYS A 291 -24.15 -11.89 11.12
N ALA A 292 -23.13 -11.22 11.65
CA ALA A 292 -23.18 -9.82 12.00
C ALA A 292 -23.37 -9.02 10.70
N LYS A 293 -24.62 -8.79 10.35
CA LYS A 293 -25.05 -7.80 9.37
C LYS A 293 -24.84 -6.44 10.02
N PHE A 294 -23.61 -5.95 9.97
CA PHE A 294 -23.33 -4.58 10.28
C PHE A 294 -24.13 -3.70 9.31
N PRO A 295 -24.98 -2.78 9.81
CA PRO A 295 -25.66 -1.83 8.95
C PRO A 295 -24.58 -0.88 8.41
N GLY A 296 -24.25 -1.02 7.13
CA GLY A 296 -23.42 -0.03 6.44
C GLY A 296 -24.09 1.35 6.46
N VAL A 297 -23.40 2.35 5.92
CA VAL A 297 -23.94 3.72 5.80
C VAL A 297 -25.38 3.69 5.29
N GLN A 298 -26.29 4.35 6.00
CA GLN A 298 -27.70 4.36 5.68
C GLN A 298 -28.07 5.65 4.95
N LEU A 299 -28.71 5.48 3.80
CA LEU A 299 -29.41 6.54 3.09
C LEU A 299 -30.91 6.36 3.28
N ASN A 300 -31.49 7.18 4.14
CA ASN A 300 -32.93 7.20 4.43
C ASN A 300 -33.66 8.18 3.49
N ALA A 301 -33.26 8.19 2.21
CA ALA A 301 -33.82 9.06 1.19
C ALA A 301 -34.01 8.30 -0.11
N LYS A 302 -35.06 8.67 -0.85
CA LYS A 302 -35.31 8.12 -2.18
C LYS A 302 -34.22 8.59 -3.15
N ILE A 303 -33.68 7.66 -3.95
CA ILE A 303 -32.65 7.98 -4.95
C ILE A 303 -33.33 8.19 -6.29
N LYS A 304 -33.23 9.41 -6.80
CA LYS A 304 -33.68 9.73 -8.15
C LYS A 304 -32.59 9.36 -9.14
N VAL A 305 -32.96 8.78 -10.28
CA VAL A 305 -32.02 8.28 -11.29
C VAL A 305 -32.16 9.14 -12.55
N LEU A 306 -31.04 9.72 -12.99
CA LEU A 306 -30.96 10.50 -14.22
C LEU A 306 -30.20 9.69 -15.27
N ASP A 307 -30.83 9.39 -16.42
CA ASP A 307 -30.18 8.63 -17.49
C ASP A 307 -29.48 9.54 -18.51
N LEU A 308 -28.16 9.62 -18.42
CA LEU A 308 -27.31 10.38 -19.35
C LEU A 308 -26.49 9.47 -20.26
N ARG A 309 -26.84 8.19 -20.43
CA ARG A 309 -26.12 7.30 -21.35
C ARG A 309 -26.22 7.76 -22.80
N PHE A 310 -25.21 7.42 -23.59
CA PHE A 310 -25.23 7.52 -25.05
C PHE A 310 -26.05 6.38 -25.66
N SER A 311 -25.80 5.15 -25.22
CA SER A 311 -26.54 4.00 -25.72
C SER A 311 -28.00 4.07 -25.30
N ARG A 312 -28.89 4.04 -26.29
CA ARG A 312 -30.34 3.94 -26.11
C ARG A 312 -30.89 2.54 -26.42
N ASN A 313 -30.00 1.59 -26.72
CA ASN A 313 -30.35 0.20 -27.07
C ASN A 313 -31.07 -0.54 -25.94
N ILE A 314 -30.80 -0.14 -24.69
CA ILE A 314 -31.42 -0.71 -23.48
C ILE A 314 -32.24 0.37 -22.77
N PRO A 315 -33.54 0.13 -22.51
CA PRO A 315 -34.36 1.04 -21.73
C PRO A 315 -33.77 1.30 -20.32
N PRO A 316 -33.75 2.56 -19.83
CA PRO A 316 -33.18 2.90 -18.53
C PRO A 316 -33.79 2.11 -17.36
N GLN A 317 -35.07 1.77 -17.45
CA GLN A 317 -35.78 0.99 -16.43
C GLN A 317 -35.16 -0.39 -16.25
N GLN A 318 -34.66 -1.01 -17.32
CA GLN A 318 -34.02 -2.33 -17.24
C GLN A 318 -32.68 -2.25 -16.52
N ILE A 319 -31.84 -1.25 -16.82
CA ILE A 319 -30.57 -1.05 -16.10
C ILE A 319 -30.82 -0.69 -14.64
N MET A 320 -31.75 0.24 -14.38
CA MET A 320 -32.16 0.61 -13.02
C MET A 320 -32.62 -0.61 -12.22
N SER A 321 -33.38 -1.53 -12.84
CA SER A 321 -33.83 -2.76 -12.18
C SER A 321 -32.65 -3.68 -11.79
N GLN A 322 -31.59 -3.74 -12.60
CA GLN A 322 -30.39 -4.51 -12.27
C GLN A 322 -29.64 -3.87 -11.10
N ILE A 323 -29.49 -2.54 -11.11
CA ILE A 323 -28.88 -1.78 -10.00
C ILE A 323 -29.69 -1.98 -8.71
N GLN A 324 -31.02 -1.85 -8.77
CA GLN A 324 -31.92 -2.09 -7.64
C GLN A 324 -31.77 -3.51 -7.11
N LYS A 325 -31.73 -4.51 -8.00
CA LYS A 325 -31.57 -5.93 -7.64
C LYS A 325 -30.25 -6.20 -6.92
N VAL A 326 -29.14 -5.60 -7.38
CA VAL A 326 -27.83 -5.80 -6.71
C VAL A 326 -27.74 -5.06 -5.38
N LEU A 327 -28.34 -3.85 -5.27
CA LEU A 327 -28.38 -3.08 -4.03
C LEU A 327 -29.27 -3.74 -2.96
N ASN A 328 -30.45 -4.25 -3.34
CA ASN A 328 -31.41 -4.89 -2.42
C ASN A 328 -30.86 -6.14 -1.72
N LYS A 329 -29.82 -6.77 -2.26
CA LYS A 329 -29.12 -7.87 -1.58
C LYS A 329 -28.49 -7.42 -0.25
N LYS A 330 -28.10 -6.15 -0.13
CA LYS A 330 -27.46 -5.57 1.05
C LYS A 330 -28.34 -4.53 1.76
N TYR A 331 -29.13 -3.77 1.00
CA TYR A 331 -29.92 -2.65 1.49
C TYR A 331 -31.36 -2.80 0.97
N PRO A 332 -32.21 -3.60 1.64
CA PRO A 332 -33.53 -3.98 1.13
C PRO A 332 -34.51 -2.80 1.01
N ASP A 333 -34.30 -1.73 1.79
CA ASP A 333 -35.22 -0.58 1.88
C ASP A 333 -34.94 0.52 0.84
N ILE A 334 -33.91 0.35 -0.01
CA ILE A 334 -33.59 1.35 -1.05
C ILE A 334 -34.66 1.35 -2.12
N GLN A 335 -35.07 2.55 -2.55
CA GLN A 335 -35.91 2.74 -3.73
C GLN A 335 -35.23 3.68 -4.73
N LEU A 336 -35.05 3.17 -5.95
CA LEU A 336 -34.63 3.96 -7.11
C LEU A 336 -35.87 4.42 -7.90
N GLU A 337 -35.91 5.68 -8.26
CA GLU A 337 -36.95 6.26 -9.12
C GLU A 337 -36.32 6.96 -10.32
N LEU A 338 -36.70 6.53 -11.52
CA LEU A 338 -36.25 7.16 -12.74
C LEU A 338 -36.91 8.53 -12.89
N LEU A 339 -36.10 9.57 -13.12
CA LEU A 339 -36.57 10.88 -13.53
C LEU A 339 -37.05 10.81 -14.98
N SER A 340 -38.14 11.51 -15.29
CA SER A 340 -38.59 11.72 -16.66
C SER A 340 -37.46 12.34 -17.48
N ASP A 341 -37.42 12.03 -18.79
CA ASP A 341 -36.42 12.57 -19.71
C ASP A 341 -36.35 14.09 -19.55
N SER A 342 -35.24 14.54 -18.97
CA SER A 342 -35.02 15.90 -18.54
C SER A 342 -33.95 16.48 -19.45
N GLU A 343 -34.28 17.54 -20.20
CA GLU A 343 -33.28 18.27 -20.97
C GLU A 343 -32.20 18.85 -20.04
N PRO A 344 -30.94 18.99 -20.47
CA PRO A 344 -29.87 19.57 -19.65
C PRO A 344 -30.23 20.94 -19.06
N SER A 345 -30.99 21.75 -19.81
CA SER A 345 -31.55 23.05 -19.39
C SER A 345 -32.45 22.97 -18.14
N SER A 346 -33.02 21.80 -17.85
CA SER A 346 -33.92 21.56 -16.72
C SER A 346 -33.21 21.10 -15.44
N PHE A 347 -31.91 20.77 -15.50
CA PHE A 347 -31.18 20.27 -14.34
C PHE A 347 -31.09 21.29 -13.22
N GLU A 348 -31.10 22.60 -13.53
CA GLU A 348 -31.15 23.64 -12.50
C GLU A 348 -32.37 23.53 -11.58
N LYS A 349 -33.51 23.04 -12.11
CA LYS A 349 -34.74 22.85 -11.33
C LYS A 349 -34.61 21.70 -10.32
N LEU A 350 -33.72 20.74 -10.58
CA LEU A 350 -33.42 19.63 -9.65
C LEU A 350 -32.66 20.12 -8.40
N GLY A 351 -31.96 21.25 -8.49
CA GLY A 351 -31.17 21.82 -7.39
C GLY A 351 -31.96 22.56 -6.31
N LYS A 352 -33.31 22.56 -6.37
CA LYS A 352 -34.17 23.33 -5.44
C LYS A 352 -34.42 22.64 -4.09
N GLY A 353 -33.96 21.40 -3.88
CA GLY A 353 -34.16 20.67 -2.62
C GLY A 353 -32.92 19.90 -2.17
N SER A 354 -32.30 20.32 -1.06
CA SER A 354 -31.09 19.70 -0.50
C SER A 354 -31.31 18.27 0.04
N SER A 355 -32.56 17.84 0.20
CA SER A 355 -32.93 16.47 0.59
C SER A 355 -32.92 15.47 -0.57
N ILE A 356 -32.78 15.93 -1.81
CA ILE A 356 -32.81 15.06 -2.99
C ILE A 356 -31.45 14.38 -3.20
N CYS A 357 -31.47 13.08 -3.49
CA CYS A 357 -30.31 12.31 -3.92
C CYS A 357 -30.45 11.93 -5.40
N ILE A 358 -29.41 12.16 -6.19
CA ILE A 358 -29.40 11.84 -7.64
C ILE A 358 -28.26 10.90 -7.99
N LEU A 359 -28.61 9.75 -8.56
CA LEU A 359 -27.69 8.83 -9.22
C LEU A 359 -27.75 9.07 -10.73
N VAL A 360 -26.64 9.43 -11.34
CA VAL A 360 -26.51 9.68 -12.77
C VAL A 360 -25.95 8.44 -13.45
N LEU A 361 -26.72 7.87 -14.38
CA LEU A 361 -26.28 6.74 -15.20
C LEU A 361 -25.48 7.26 -16.40
N LEU A 362 -24.30 6.70 -16.59
CA LEU A 362 -23.40 6.96 -17.71
C LEU A 362 -22.97 5.63 -18.30
N ASP A 363 -22.57 5.62 -19.56
CA ASP A 363 -21.97 4.47 -20.24
C ASP A 363 -20.62 4.85 -20.88
N GLN A 364 -20.02 5.89 -20.32
CA GLN A 364 -18.72 6.44 -20.68
C GLN A 364 -17.88 6.74 -19.43
N ILE A 365 -16.56 6.72 -19.62
CA ILE A 365 -15.58 7.19 -18.62
C ILE A 365 -15.30 8.69 -18.78
N ARG A 366 -14.88 9.33 -17.69
CA ARG A 366 -14.48 10.75 -17.68
C ARG A 366 -13.31 10.97 -18.66
N GLY A 367 -13.37 12.04 -19.45
CA GLY A 367 -12.34 12.42 -20.43
C GLY A 367 -12.59 11.95 -21.87
N ILE A 368 -13.75 11.34 -22.16
CA ILE A 368 -14.19 11.12 -23.55
C ILE A 368 -14.58 12.46 -24.21
N ILE A 369 -14.45 12.60 -25.53
CA ILE A 369 -14.75 13.89 -26.22
C ILE A 369 -16.14 14.44 -25.88
N ASP A 370 -17.16 13.58 -25.79
CA ASP A 370 -18.51 13.96 -25.38
C ASP A 370 -18.82 13.56 -23.92
N ASP A 371 -17.85 13.78 -23.04
CA ASP A 371 -18.00 13.57 -21.60
C ASP A 371 -19.23 14.34 -21.05
N ARG A 372 -20.18 13.62 -20.43
CA ARG A 372 -21.42 14.20 -19.87
C ARG A 372 -21.34 14.50 -18.38
N TYR A 373 -20.23 14.23 -17.71
CA TYR A 373 -20.01 14.62 -16.33
C TYR A 373 -20.14 16.16 -16.13
N PRO A 374 -19.61 17.03 -17.02
CA PRO A 374 -19.76 18.49 -16.91
C PRO A 374 -21.22 18.97 -16.83
N LEU A 375 -22.16 18.30 -17.50
CA LEU A 375 -23.59 18.68 -17.51
C LEU A 375 -24.21 18.68 -16.10
N THR A 376 -23.64 17.93 -15.17
CA THR A 376 -24.17 17.77 -13.81
C THR A 376 -23.24 18.38 -12.75
N GLN A 377 -22.16 19.05 -13.16
CA GLN A 377 -21.20 19.67 -12.24
C GLN A 377 -21.88 20.71 -11.33
N ASN A 378 -22.84 21.46 -11.85
CA ASN A 378 -23.60 22.47 -11.10
C ASN A 378 -24.53 21.88 -10.03
N LEU A 379 -24.80 20.57 -10.05
CA LEU A 379 -25.64 19.90 -9.05
C LEU A 379 -24.86 19.54 -7.78
N ARG A 380 -23.54 19.31 -7.88
CA ARG A 380 -22.72 18.73 -6.81
C ARG A 380 -22.68 19.58 -5.53
N THR A 381 -22.88 20.89 -5.67
CA THR A 381 -22.89 21.86 -4.56
C THR A 381 -24.27 22.06 -3.94
N LYS A 382 -25.33 21.62 -4.62
CA LYS A 382 -26.73 21.87 -4.23
C LYS A 382 -27.41 20.64 -3.65
N ILE A 383 -27.09 19.46 -4.20
CA ILE A 383 -27.74 18.19 -3.86
C ILE A 383 -26.72 17.04 -3.86
N ALA A 384 -27.05 15.95 -3.18
CA ALA A 384 -26.23 14.75 -3.20
C ALA A 384 -26.27 14.12 -4.59
N CYS A 385 -25.21 14.29 -5.37
CA CYS A 385 -25.10 13.80 -6.74
C CYS A 385 -23.92 12.85 -6.90
N GLN A 386 -24.14 11.73 -7.59
CA GLN A 386 -23.12 10.74 -7.87
C GLN A 386 -23.33 10.06 -9.22
N HIS A 387 -22.23 9.69 -9.87
CA HIS A 387 -22.23 9.05 -11.17
C HIS A 387 -21.89 7.56 -11.07
N ILE A 388 -22.44 6.78 -11.99
CA ILE A 388 -22.07 5.38 -12.19
C ILE A 388 -21.94 5.09 -13.68
N ASN A 389 -20.76 4.61 -14.09
CA ASN A 389 -20.58 4.02 -15.43
C ASN A 389 -21.12 2.58 -15.42
N VAL A 390 -22.08 2.31 -16.30
CA VAL A 390 -22.76 1.01 -16.44
C VAL A 390 -22.34 0.26 -17.72
N ASN A 391 -21.42 0.78 -18.51
CA ASN A 391 -20.99 0.15 -19.75
C ASN A 391 -20.38 -1.24 -19.47
N PRO A 392 -20.95 -2.35 -20.00
CA PRO A 392 -20.44 -3.70 -19.75
C PRO A 392 -18.98 -3.91 -20.14
N PHE A 393 -18.48 -3.19 -21.17
CA PHE A 393 -17.09 -3.30 -21.62
C PHE A 393 -16.12 -2.76 -20.57
N ASP A 394 -16.46 -1.65 -19.92
CA ASP A 394 -15.68 -1.06 -18.82
C ASP A 394 -15.84 -1.83 -17.49
N LEU A 395 -16.98 -2.50 -17.30
CA LEU A 395 -17.21 -3.32 -16.11
C LEU A 395 -16.45 -4.66 -16.17
N SER A 396 -16.18 -5.18 -17.37
CA SER A 396 -15.57 -6.50 -17.58
C SER A 396 -14.09 -6.45 -17.97
N GLY A 397 -13.57 -5.30 -18.44
CA GLY A 397 -12.18 -5.15 -18.87
C GLY A 397 -11.76 -3.70 -19.09
N ASP A 398 -10.60 -3.51 -19.72
CA ASP A 398 -10.07 -2.20 -20.10
C ASP A 398 -10.40 -1.94 -21.59
N SER A 399 -11.28 -0.97 -21.83
CA SER A 399 -11.77 -0.63 -23.17
C SER A 399 -10.70 -0.07 -24.10
N VAL A 400 -9.60 0.49 -23.58
CA VAL A 400 -8.46 0.89 -24.40
C VAL A 400 -7.66 -0.33 -24.86
N VAL A 401 -7.41 -1.28 -23.95
CA VAL A 401 -6.70 -2.53 -24.26
C VAL A 401 -7.49 -3.39 -25.25
N ASN A 402 -8.82 -3.33 -25.17
CA ASN A 402 -9.71 -4.02 -26.10
C ASN A 402 -9.92 -3.28 -27.44
N ASN A 403 -9.19 -2.18 -27.68
CA ASN A 403 -9.30 -1.33 -28.87
C ASN A 403 -10.71 -0.75 -29.13
N LEU A 404 -11.51 -0.59 -28.07
CA LEU A 404 -12.83 0.06 -28.15
C LEU A 404 -12.70 1.58 -28.08
N LEU A 405 -11.71 2.07 -27.33
CA LEU A 405 -11.36 3.49 -27.20
C LEU A 405 -9.92 3.73 -27.65
N ILE A 406 -9.67 4.90 -28.24
CA ILE A 406 -8.34 5.39 -28.62
C ILE A 406 -8.09 6.79 -28.03
N GLU A 407 -6.82 7.10 -27.78
CA GLU A 407 -6.37 8.41 -27.33
C GLU A 407 -6.25 9.37 -28.53
N GLN A 408 -6.84 10.55 -28.40
CA GLN A 408 -6.75 11.63 -29.38
C GLN A 408 -6.27 12.91 -28.70
N ASP A 409 -5.19 13.48 -29.22
CA ASP A 409 -4.72 14.80 -28.79
C ASP A 409 -5.63 15.88 -29.38
N THR A 410 -6.19 16.73 -28.51
CA THR A 410 -7.00 17.87 -28.91
C THR A 410 -6.13 19.11 -29.12
N PRO A 411 -6.61 20.12 -29.89
CA PRO A 411 -5.84 21.32 -30.21
C PRO A 411 -5.40 22.16 -29.00
N ASP A 412 -6.05 21.99 -27.85
CA ASP A 412 -5.72 22.60 -26.56
C ASP A 412 -4.54 21.91 -25.83
N GLY A 413 -3.94 20.88 -26.45
CA GLY A 413 -2.84 20.10 -25.87
C GLY A 413 -3.28 19.09 -24.82
N THR A 414 -4.58 18.84 -24.67
CA THR A 414 -5.11 17.77 -23.80
C THR A 414 -5.33 16.49 -24.60
N THR A 415 -5.13 15.34 -23.97
CA THR A 415 -5.45 14.04 -24.60
C THR A 415 -6.82 13.59 -24.13
N ARG A 416 -7.75 13.36 -25.05
CA ARG A 416 -9.12 12.87 -24.78
C ARG A 416 -9.31 11.48 -25.39
N LEU A 417 -10.28 10.74 -24.88
CA LEU A 417 -10.63 9.43 -25.40
C LEU A 417 -11.75 9.53 -26.43
N ILE A 418 -11.66 8.77 -27.51
CA ILE A 418 -12.75 8.61 -28.48
C ILE A 418 -12.99 7.14 -28.77
N PRO A 419 -14.21 6.75 -29.17
CA PRO A 419 -14.44 5.45 -29.78
C PRO A 419 -13.55 5.25 -31.00
N ALA A 420 -12.97 4.06 -31.16
CA ALA A 420 -12.25 3.70 -32.39
C ALA A 420 -13.20 3.71 -33.60
N ILE A 421 -12.63 3.87 -34.81
CA ILE A 421 -13.37 3.74 -36.08
C ILE A 421 -13.93 2.31 -36.12
N ASP A 422 -15.25 2.16 -36.20
CA ASP A 422 -16.02 0.90 -36.11
C ASP A 422 -16.10 0.24 -34.72
N SER A 423 -15.89 1.02 -33.65
CA SER A 423 -16.02 0.54 -32.27
C SER A 423 -17.48 0.24 -31.88
N CYS A 424 -17.70 -0.92 -31.26
CA CYS A 424 -18.99 -1.29 -30.66
C CYS A 424 -19.15 -0.79 -29.21
N TYR A 425 -18.36 0.20 -28.78
CA TYR A 425 -18.31 0.65 -27.38
C TYR A 425 -19.68 1.03 -26.78
N TYR A 426 -20.61 1.56 -27.59
CA TYR A 426 -21.97 1.90 -27.17
C TYR A 426 -23.03 0.85 -27.59
N ASP A 427 -22.63 -0.21 -28.30
CA ASP A 427 -23.52 -1.21 -28.90
C ASP A 427 -23.62 -2.49 -28.06
N TYR A 428 -23.90 -2.32 -26.76
CA TYR A 428 -24.10 -3.43 -25.82
C TYR A 428 -25.58 -3.76 -25.60
N THR A 429 -25.85 -4.99 -25.17
CA THR A 429 -27.22 -5.52 -24.98
C THR A 429 -27.48 -5.90 -23.51
N ILE A 430 -28.75 -6.16 -23.16
CA ILE A 430 -29.10 -6.58 -21.80
C ILE A 430 -28.43 -7.91 -21.40
N GLN A 431 -28.13 -8.80 -22.35
CA GLN A 431 -27.47 -10.08 -22.11
C GLN A 431 -26.03 -9.89 -21.57
N ASP A 432 -25.36 -8.79 -21.92
CA ASP A 432 -24.03 -8.48 -21.42
C ASP A 432 -24.03 -8.20 -19.91
N PHE A 433 -25.15 -7.72 -19.37
CA PHE A 433 -25.36 -7.54 -17.94
C PHE A 433 -25.66 -8.84 -17.20
N GLU A 434 -25.97 -9.95 -17.89
CA GLU A 434 -26.23 -11.25 -17.25
C GLU A 434 -24.93 -12.02 -16.96
N LYS A 435 -23.82 -11.62 -17.59
CA LYS A 435 -22.49 -12.18 -17.34
C LYS A 435 -22.10 -11.97 -15.88
N LYS A 436 -21.69 -13.04 -15.20
CA LYS A 436 -21.32 -13.02 -13.78
C LYS A 436 -20.27 -11.96 -13.45
N THR A 437 -19.25 -11.80 -14.30
CA THR A 437 -18.19 -10.80 -14.14
C THR A 437 -18.73 -9.37 -14.13
N CYS A 438 -19.64 -9.06 -15.06
CA CYS A 438 -20.32 -7.76 -15.14
C CYS A 438 -21.22 -7.53 -13.93
N LEU A 439 -22.04 -8.52 -13.53
CA LEU A 439 -22.91 -8.43 -12.36
C LEU A 439 -22.10 -8.19 -11.08
N ASP A 440 -21.00 -8.91 -10.89
CA ASP A 440 -20.14 -8.73 -9.73
C ASP A 440 -19.47 -7.34 -9.73
N ALA A 441 -19.09 -6.82 -10.91
CA ALA A 441 -18.55 -5.47 -11.05
C ALA A 441 -19.59 -4.36 -10.81
N LEU A 442 -20.78 -4.49 -11.39
CA LEU A 442 -21.89 -3.57 -11.18
C LEU A 442 -22.35 -3.57 -9.71
N ALA A 443 -22.47 -4.76 -9.10
CA ALA A 443 -22.84 -4.91 -7.70
C ALA A 443 -21.83 -4.26 -6.77
N ARG A 444 -20.54 -4.33 -7.10
CA ARG A 444 -19.54 -3.47 -6.48
C ARG A 444 -19.93 -2.04 -6.81
N ASN A 445 -19.64 -1.48 -7.99
CA ASN A 445 -19.76 -0.05 -8.30
C ASN A 445 -21.04 0.65 -7.77
N ALA A 446 -22.21 0.00 -7.84
CA ALA A 446 -23.45 0.49 -7.26
C ALA A 446 -23.38 0.74 -5.74
N GLU A 447 -22.75 -0.16 -4.99
CA GLU A 447 -22.51 0.02 -3.55
C GLU A 447 -21.58 1.22 -3.25
N VAL A 448 -20.68 1.63 -4.17
CA VAL A 448 -19.76 2.79 -4.01
C VAL A 448 -20.67 3.97 -4.09
N ALA A 449 -21.43 4.01 -5.19
CA ALA A 449 -22.23 5.15 -5.55
C ALA A 449 -23.26 5.41 -4.45
N TYR A 450 -23.86 4.35 -3.92
CA TYR A 450 -24.75 4.43 -2.76
C TYR A 450 -24.09 5.03 -1.53
N LYS A 451 -22.92 4.52 -1.12
CA LYS A 451 -22.19 5.05 0.06
C LYS A 451 -21.75 6.49 -0.14
N GLU A 452 -21.22 6.82 -1.33
CA GLU A 452 -20.84 8.19 -1.71
C GLU A 452 -22.03 9.14 -1.64
N LEU A 453 -23.18 8.72 -2.19
CA LEU A 453 -24.43 9.49 -2.11
C LEU A 453 -24.87 9.72 -0.68
N ALA A 454 -24.85 8.69 0.15
CA ALA A 454 -25.26 8.79 1.54
C ALA A 454 -24.39 9.76 2.35
N LEU A 455 -23.07 9.75 2.12
CA LEU A 455 -22.15 10.71 2.75
C LEU A 455 -22.38 12.14 2.22
N LYS A 456 -22.54 12.32 0.91
CA LYS A 456 -22.85 13.64 0.33
C LYS A 456 -24.18 14.18 0.83
N HIS A 457 -25.18 13.31 0.99
CA HIS A 457 -26.48 13.67 1.54
C HIS A 457 -26.38 14.08 3.01
N LEU A 458 -25.62 13.35 3.83
CA LEU A 458 -25.29 13.76 5.19
C LEU A 458 -24.62 15.15 5.21
N LEU A 459 -23.73 15.45 4.27
CA LEU A 459 -23.01 16.74 4.25
C LEU A 459 -23.88 17.91 3.77
N LEU A 460 -24.80 17.68 2.81
CA LEU A 460 -25.58 18.75 2.18
C LEU A 460 -26.99 18.94 2.77
N CYS A 461 -27.67 17.86 3.17
CA CYS A 461 -29.05 17.94 3.66
C CYS A 461 -29.06 18.27 5.16
N LYS A 462 -29.66 19.41 5.56
CA LYS A 462 -29.65 19.90 6.95
C LYS A 462 -30.34 18.99 7.97
N GLU A 463 -31.24 18.12 7.52
CA GLU A 463 -32.09 17.28 8.38
C GLU A 463 -31.43 15.93 8.72
N THR A 464 -30.49 15.48 7.89
CA THR A 464 -29.86 14.15 7.99
C THR A 464 -28.86 14.13 9.14
N ARG A 465 -28.87 13.11 9.99
CA ARG A 465 -28.04 13.07 11.20
C ARG A 465 -26.95 12.00 11.15
N ILE A 466 -25.81 12.24 11.82
CA ILE A 466 -24.72 11.25 11.96
C ILE A 466 -25.26 9.98 12.62
N SER A 467 -26.03 10.11 13.70
CA SER A 467 -26.63 8.96 14.39
C SER A 467 -27.52 8.09 13.50
N SER A 468 -28.12 8.67 12.46
CA SER A 468 -28.99 7.96 11.50
C SER A 468 -28.23 7.40 10.30
N SER A 469 -27.18 8.07 9.82
CA SER A 469 -26.44 7.67 8.60
C SER A 469 -25.17 6.87 8.90
N LEU A 470 -24.55 7.10 10.05
CA LEU A 470 -23.27 6.56 10.52
C LEU A 470 -23.46 5.93 11.91
N THR A 471 -24.39 4.98 12.00
CA THR A 471 -24.83 4.37 13.27
C THR A 471 -23.69 3.78 14.10
N GLU A 472 -22.63 3.31 13.45
CA GLU A 472 -21.46 2.71 14.11
C GLU A 472 -20.49 3.76 14.66
N GLN A 473 -20.50 4.97 14.11
CA GLN A 473 -19.57 6.05 14.46
C GLN A 473 -20.25 7.16 15.26
N LYS A 474 -21.55 7.04 15.54
CA LYS A 474 -22.33 8.06 16.28
C LYS A 474 -21.74 8.41 17.65
N ASP A 475 -21.18 7.42 18.36
CA ASP A 475 -20.62 7.61 19.70
C ASP A 475 -19.16 8.10 19.65
N LEU A 476 -18.54 8.05 18.46
CA LEU A 476 -17.17 8.54 18.22
C LEU A 476 -17.17 9.96 17.64
N LEU A 477 -18.07 10.24 16.69
CA LEU A 477 -18.20 11.52 15.99
C LEU A 477 -19.15 12.44 16.75
N THR A 478 -18.70 12.92 17.90
CA THR A 478 -19.45 13.83 18.76
C THR A 478 -18.78 15.20 18.82
N HIS A 479 -19.42 16.13 19.53
CA HIS A 479 -18.88 17.47 19.82
C HIS A 479 -17.63 17.44 20.73
N ASP A 480 -17.30 16.29 21.31
CA ASP A 480 -16.09 16.08 22.11
C ASP A 480 -14.90 15.58 21.30
N LEU A 481 -15.07 15.44 19.98
CA LEU A 481 -14.01 15.10 19.05
C LEU A 481 -13.78 16.23 18.05
N LEU A 482 -12.51 16.59 17.88
CA LEU A 482 -12.04 17.48 16.84
C LEU A 482 -10.86 16.84 16.13
N VAL A 483 -10.89 16.83 14.80
CA VAL A 483 -9.83 16.23 13.98
C VAL A 483 -9.36 17.23 12.94
N ILE A 484 -8.07 17.53 12.91
CA ILE A 484 -7.44 18.34 11.87
C ILE A 484 -6.72 17.39 10.93
N THR A 485 -7.08 17.36 9.65
CA THR A 485 -6.42 16.54 8.64
C THR A 485 -6.70 17.07 7.23
N GLU A 486 -5.83 16.78 6.26
CA GLU A 486 -6.02 17.16 4.84
C GLU A 486 -6.21 18.67 4.59
N GLY A 487 -5.73 19.51 5.53
CA GLY A 487 -5.89 20.97 5.55
C GLY A 487 -7.24 21.47 6.05
N TYR A 488 -7.99 20.67 6.81
CA TYR A 488 -9.32 21.01 7.33
C TYR A 488 -9.45 20.59 8.78
N LEU A 489 -10.26 21.35 9.52
CA LEU A 489 -10.74 21.01 10.85
C LEU A 489 -12.14 20.41 10.72
N PHE A 490 -12.34 19.28 11.40
CA PHE A 490 -13.62 18.60 11.51
C PHE A 490 -14.06 18.50 12.97
N THR A 491 -15.35 18.67 13.21
CA THR A 491 -16.02 18.32 14.46
C THR A 491 -17.47 17.94 14.16
N ALA A 492 -18.22 17.48 15.16
CA ALA A 492 -19.64 17.21 15.03
C ALA A 492 -20.45 18.07 16.01
N GLU A 493 -21.45 18.79 15.51
CA GLU A 493 -22.34 19.60 16.36
C GLU A 493 -23.79 19.26 16.06
N GLN A 494 -24.60 19.14 17.10
CA GLN A 494 -26.02 18.80 16.96
C GLN A 494 -26.25 17.58 16.05
N ASP A 495 -25.37 16.56 16.17
CA ASP A 495 -25.43 15.32 15.38
C ASP A 495 -25.18 15.53 13.87
N ARG A 496 -24.39 16.56 13.50
CA ARG A 496 -24.09 16.95 12.11
C ARG A 496 -22.59 17.22 11.92
N PRO A 497 -22.00 16.90 10.76
CA PRO A 497 -20.62 17.26 10.46
C PRO A 497 -20.42 18.77 10.32
N VAL A 498 -19.35 19.29 10.93
CA VAL A 498 -18.85 20.65 10.74
C VAL A 498 -17.43 20.56 10.19
N ILE A 499 -17.19 21.16 9.02
CA ILE A 499 -15.89 21.13 8.32
C ILE A 499 -15.48 22.56 7.99
N LEU A 500 -14.29 22.95 8.44
CA LEU A 500 -13.71 24.28 8.25
C LEU A 500 -12.34 24.16 7.57
N PRO A 501 -12.02 25.00 6.57
CA PRO A 501 -10.66 25.09 6.05
C PRO A 501 -9.68 25.48 7.16
N PHE A 502 -8.57 24.77 7.26
CA PHE A 502 -7.53 25.03 8.26
C PHE A 502 -6.27 25.57 7.56
N ASN A 503 -6.09 26.89 7.61
CA ASN A 503 -4.89 27.55 7.13
C ASN A 503 -4.36 28.54 8.19
N PRO A 504 -3.28 28.20 8.90
CA PRO A 504 -2.71 29.07 9.93
C PRO A 504 -2.15 30.40 9.41
N SER A 505 -1.93 30.55 8.10
CA SER A 505 -1.47 31.80 7.48
C SER A 505 -2.62 32.78 7.15
N CYS A 506 -3.89 32.39 7.30
CA CYS A 506 -5.03 33.22 6.94
C CYS A 506 -5.84 33.65 8.19
N PRO A 507 -5.84 34.93 8.59
CA PRO A 507 -6.48 35.39 9.83
C PRO A 507 -7.97 35.05 9.95
N ASP A 508 -8.74 35.14 8.86
CA ASP A 508 -10.19 34.85 8.87
C ASP A 508 -10.48 33.36 9.11
N LEU A 509 -9.66 32.48 8.52
CA LEU A 509 -9.76 31.05 8.72
C LEU A 509 -9.30 30.65 10.12
N VAL A 510 -8.26 31.30 10.64
CA VAL A 510 -7.79 31.13 12.03
C VAL A 510 -8.91 31.47 13.01
N LYS A 511 -9.55 32.65 12.86
CA LYS A 511 -10.66 33.07 13.73
C LYS A 511 -11.80 32.04 13.74
N SER A 512 -12.17 31.52 12.56
CA SER A 512 -13.23 30.51 12.43
C SER A 512 -12.86 29.18 13.11
N CYS A 513 -11.59 28.77 13.02
CA CYS A 513 -11.10 27.57 13.70
C CYS A 513 -11.03 27.79 15.22
N ASP A 514 -10.58 28.95 15.68
CA ASP A 514 -10.45 29.31 17.10
C ASP A 514 -11.80 29.31 17.82
N GLU A 515 -12.90 29.68 17.16
CA GLU A 515 -14.25 29.57 17.73
C GLU A 515 -14.58 28.13 18.14
N ARG A 516 -14.05 27.13 17.42
CA ARG A 516 -14.25 25.70 17.74
C ARG A 516 -13.19 25.19 18.72
N LEU A 517 -11.93 25.57 18.53
CA LEU A 517 -10.81 25.14 19.37
C LEU A 517 -10.94 25.63 20.82
N LYS A 518 -11.56 26.80 21.05
CA LYS A 518 -11.83 27.30 22.41
C LYS A 518 -12.68 26.35 23.25
N LEU A 519 -13.51 25.52 22.64
CA LEU A 519 -14.28 24.49 23.37
C LEU A 519 -13.38 23.40 23.97
N PHE A 520 -12.13 23.30 23.51
CA PHE A 520 -11.09 22.40 23.99
C PHE A 520 -9.94 23.17 24.65
N ASP A 521 -10.22 24.36 25.19
CA ASP A 521 -9.25 25.22 25.90
C ASP A 521 -7.95 25.47 25.10
N THR A 522 -8.07 25.57 23.78
CA THR A 522 -6.93 25.76 22.87
C THR A 522 -7.26 26.74 21.75
N SER A 523 -6.25 27.06 20.93
CA SER A 523 -6.34 27.92 19.75
C SER A 523 -5.37 27.42 18.68
N VAL A 524 -5.46 27.94 17.45
CA VAL A 524 -4.50 27.64 16.39
C VAL A 524 -3.09 28.01 16.84
N GLU A 525 -2.92 29.18 17.46
CA GLU A 525 -1.64 29.62 17.99
C GLU A 525 -1.12 28.66 19.08
N ALA A 526 -1.94 28.34 20.07
CA ALA A 526 -1.57 27.45 21.17
C ALA A 526 -1.21 26.04 20.66
N LEU A 527 -1.95 25.53 19.67
CA LEU A 527 -1.70 24.23 19.06
C LEU A 527 -0.36 24.22 18.31
N LEU A 528 -0.04 25.27 17.56
CA LEU A 528 1.25 25.40 16.88
C LEU A 528 2.41 25.56 17.87
N THR A 529 2.22 26.32 18.94
CA THR A 529 3.20 26.43 20.04
C THR A 529 3.42 25.08 20.70
N LEU A 530 2.36 24.34 21.01
CA LEU A 530 2.43 23.02 21.63
C LEU A 530 3.16 22.04 20.71
N LEU A 531 2.81 22.03 19.42
CA LEU A 531 3.44 21.20 18.41
C LEU A 531 4.94 21.52 18.28
N ASN A 532 5.32 22.80 18.25
CA ASN A 532 6.73 23.20 18.24
C ASN A 532 7.47 22.78 19.51
N LYS A 533 6.84 22.87 20.68
CA LYS A 533 7.43 22.48 21.97
C LYS A 533 7.60 20.96 22.11
N LYS A 534 6.64 20.19 21.60
CA LYS A 534 6.55 18.73 21.75
C LYS A 534 6.94 17.98 20.48
N TRP A 535 7.50 18.67 19.51
CA TRP A 535 7.93 18.07 18.25
C TRP A 535 8.92 16.92 18.53
N PRO A 536 8.67 15.70 18.00
CA PRO A 536 9.47 14.52 18.35
C PRO A 536 10.88 14.52 17.75
N TYR A 537 11.18 15.44 16.83
CA TYR A 537 12.43 15.48 16.08
C TYR A 537 13.17 16.82 16.26
N THR A 538 14.46 16.84 15.94
CA THR A 538 15.28 18.07 16.06
C THR A 538 14.93 19.10 14.97
N TYR A 539 14.58 18.62 13.76
CA TYR A 539 14.20 19.51 12.67
C TYR A 539 12.82 20.10 12.91
N ARG A 540 12.72 21.43 12.85
CA ARG A 540 11.45 22.10 13.13
C ARG A 540 10.34 21.71 12.15
N PRO A 541 9.07 21.80 12.57
CA PRO A 541 7.90 21.52 11.73
C PRO A 541 7.84 22.24 10.37
N GLU A 542 8.46 23.40 10.25
CA GLU A 542 8.52 24.14 8.98
C GLU A 542 9.58 23.59 8.02
N SER A 543 10.58 22.87 8.54
CA SER A 543 11.67 22.23 7.76
C SER A 543 11.22 20.94 7.07
N ILE A 544 10.06 20.41 7.47
CA ILE A 544 9.39 19.26 6.87
C ILE A 544 9.05 19.50 5.40
N VAL A 545 8.81 20.76 5.05
CA VAL A 545 8.40 21.17 3.71
C VAL A 545 9.65 21.39 2.86
N GLN A 546 10.06 20.34 2.14
CA GLN A 546 11.08 20.49 1.10
C GLN A 546 10.55 21.38 -0.03
N GLY A 547 11.28 22.44 -0.40
CA GLY A 547 11.00 23.27 -1.58
C GLY A 547 11.22 24.78 -1.41
N PHE A 548 11.20 25.50 -2.54
CA PHE A 548 11.16 26.97 -2.60
C PHE A 548 9.72 27.48 -2.37
N GLY A 549 9.59 28.67 -1.77
CA GLY A 549 8.31 29.32 -1.44
C GLY A 549 8.42 30.27 -0.25
N SER A 550 7.41 31.12 -0.04
CA SER A 550 7.34 32.01 1.12
C SER A 550 7.18 31.22 2.44
N SER A 551 7.35 31.87 3.59
CA SER A 551 7.10 31.23 4.90
C SER A 551 5.63 30.79 5.03
N GLU A 552 4.69 31.56 4.48
CA GLU A 552 3.26 31.25 4.46
C GLU A 552 2.94 30.03 3.59
N ASP A 553 3.58 29.91 2.42
CA ASP A 553 3.43 28.73 1.54
C ASP A 553 3.89 27.46 2.25
N LYS A 554 5.01 27.55 2.99
CA LYS A 554 5.55 26.43 3.76
C LYS A 554 4.60 26.07 4.90
N LEU A 555 4.09 27.04 5.64
CA LEU A 555 3.14 26.80 6.73
C LEU A 555 1.83 26.18 6.23
N THR A 556 1.32 26.63 5.09
CA THR A 556 0.13 26.07 4.44
C THR A 556 0.35 24.61 4.01
N ARG A 557 1.48 24.30 3.36
CA ARG A 557 1.84 22.93 2.97
C ARG A 557 2.04 22.02 4.17
N PHE A 558 2.61 22.55 5.25
CA PHE A 558 2.76 21.83 6.50
C PHE A 558 1.40 21.50 7.12
N ALA A 559 0.50 22.48 7.23
CA ALA A 559 -0.85 22.31 7.74
C ALA A 559 -1.67 21.25 6.97
N GLN A 560 -1.48 21.16 5.65
CA GLN A 560 -2.11 20.12 4.82
C GLN A 560 -1.63 18.70 5.13
N ARG A 561 -0.41 18.54 5.67
CA ARG A 561 0.18 17.24 6.03
C ARG A 561 -0.08 16.83 7.48
N LEU A 562 -0.56 17.76 8.31
CA LEU A 562 -0.87 17.48 9.70
C LEU A 562 -2.05 16.52 9.82
N THR A 563 -1.98 15.64 10.81
CA THR A 563 -3.14 14.91 11.30
C THR A 563 -3.12 14.97 12.82
N ILE A 564 -4.06 15.73 13.39
CA ILE A 564 -4.18 15.95 14.83
C ILE A 564 -5.57 15.50 15.27
N ILE A 565 -5.63 14.79 16.38
CA ILE A 565 -6.87 14.41 17.07
C ILE A 565 -6.88 15.11 18.41
N ILE A 566 -7.94 15.87 18.66
CA ILE A 566 -8.23 16.48 19.95
C ILE A 566 -9.50 15.82 20.46
N HIS A 567 -9.45 15.26 21.65
CA HIS A 567 -10.63 14.65 22.26
C HIS A 567 -10.76 15.06 23.72
N ARG A 568 -12.00 15.22 24.17
CA ARG A 568 -12.35 15.52 25.56
C ARG A 568 -13.13 14.35 26.14
N MET A 569 -12.57 13.73 27.17
CA MET A 569 -13.32 12.79 28.02
C MET A 569 -13.41 13.39 29.43
N GLU A 570 -12.53 12.97 30.34
CA GLU A 570 -12.33 13.63 31.64
C GLU A 570 -11.34 14.79 31.52
N GLU A 571 -10.29 14.61 30.71
CA GLU A 571 -9.32 15.63 30.34
C GLU A 571 -9.22 15.78 28.81
N ILE A 572 -8.59 16.86 28.36
CA ILE A 572 -8.33 17.12 26.94
C ILE A 572 -7.01 16.47 26.55
N SER A 573 -7.08 15.54 25.59
CA SER A 573 -5.92 14.92 24.95
C SER A 573 -5.75 15.45 23.53
N ILE A 574 -4.50 15.74 23.16
CA ILE A 574 -4.10 16.19 21.83
C ILE A 574 -3.05 15.23 21.29
N LEU A 575 -3.39 14.54 20.21
CA LEU A 575 -2.57 13.52 19.57
C LEU A 575 -2.16 13.98 18.17
N LEU A 576 -0.88 13.83 17.86
CA LEU A 576 -0.33 14.10 16.53
C LEU A 576 0.06 12.78 15.86
N GLN A 577 -0.41 12.55 14.64
CA GLN A 577 0.16 11.51 13.79
C GLN A 577 1.45 12.04 13.15
N ASP A 578 2.53 11.26 13.19
CA ASP A 578 3.77 11.63 12.50
C ASP A 578 3.48 11.88 11.00
N PRO A 579 3.78 13.08 10.45
CA PRO A 579 3.57 13.36 9.03
C PRO A 579 4.36 12.38 8.17
N LYS A 580 3.68 11.68 7.26
CA LYS A 580 4.25 10.57 6.48
C LYS A 580 5.52 10.97 5.72
N TYR A 581 6.68 10.52 6.18
CA TYR A 581 7.98 10.70 5.51
C TYR A 581 8.45 9.52 4.65
N ASP A 582 7.53 8.59 4.35
CA ASP A 582 7.70 7.22 3.85
C ASP A 582 7.57 6.21 5.01
N THR A 583 6.62 5.27 4.86
CA THR A 583 6.31 4.29 5.92
C THR A 583 7.33 3.16 5.92
N PRO A 584 7.88 2.75 7.08
CA PRO A 584 8.78 1.62 7.13
C PRO A 584 8.08 0.35 6.65
N ASN A 585 8.86 -0.58 6.09
CA ASN A 585 8.35 -1.87 5.67
C ASN A 585 8.35 -2.84 6.84
N MET A 586 7.30 -3.65 6.92
CA MET A 586 7.22 -4.78 7.82
C MET A 586 8.19 -5.88 7.38
N ILE A 587 8.93 -6.43 8.33
CA ILE A 587 9.82 -7.57 8.10
C ILE A 587 9.42 -8.68 9.08
N PRO A 588 8.38 -9.47 8.78
CA PRO A 588 7.86 -10.47 9.71
C PRO A 588 8.90 -11.53 10.07
N ASP A 589 8.84 -12.03 11.30
CA ASP A 589 9.69 -13.11 11.78
C ASP A 589 9.37 -14.45 11.09
N ASN A 590 10.34 -15.39 11.12
CA ASN A 590 10.21 -16.76 10.61
C ASN A 590 9.95 -16.87 9.09
N LEU A 591 10.44 -15.91 8.30
CA LEU A 591 10.42 -15.99 6.84
C LEU A 591 11.15 -17.24 6.32
N ASP A 592 12.33 -17.56 6.87
CA ASP A 592 13.13 -18.71 6.43
C ASP A 592 12.41 -20.04 6.64
N ALA A 593 11.75 -20.22 7.79
CA ALA A 593 10.95 -21.41 8.08
C ALA A 593 9.78 -21.56 7.10
N LEU A 594 9.15 -20.45 6.70
CA LEU A 594 8.12 -20.46 5.67
C LEU A 594 8.69 -20.83 4.29
N MET A 595 9.89 -20.36 3.95
CA MET A 595 10.56 -20.75 2.71
C MET A 595 10.79 -22.26 2.67
N THR A 596 11.23 -22.88 3.78
CA THR A 596 11.40 -24.33 3.87
C THR A 596 10.09 -25.09 3.61
N VAL A 597 8.95 -24.60 4.13
CA VAL A 597 7.62 -25.17 3.87
C VAL A 597 7.30 -25.12 2.36
N LEU A 598 7.51 -23.97 1.72
CA LEU A 598 7.22 -23.79 0.29
C LEU A 598 8.16 -24.62 -0.59
N ASP A 599 9.45 -24.65 -0.28
CA ASP A 599 10.44 -25.45 -1.01
C ASP A 599 10.05 -26.93 -0.94
N THR A 600 9.70 -27.43 0.25
CA THR A 600 9.25 -28.82 0.46
C THR A 600 7.98 -29.14 -0.36
N GLN A 601 7.01 -28.22 -0.39
CA GLN A 601 5.77 -28.40 -1.16
C GLN A 601 6.01 -28.39 -2.67
N SER A 602 7.04 -27.67 -3.13
CA SER A 602 7.43 -27.61 -4.55
C SER A 602 8.28 -28.82 -5.00
N GLN A 603 8.91 -29.52 -4.07
CA GLN A 603 9.76 -30.65 -4.36
C GLN A 603 8.95 -31.89 -4.75
N GLN A 604 9.38 -32.56 -5.82
CA GLN A 604 8.84 -33.86 -6.19
C GLN A 604 9.60 -34.95 -5.46
N PHE A 605 8.85 -35.87 -4.87
CA PHE A 605 9.39 -37.08 -4.25
C PHE A 605 8.85 -38.31 -4.97
N SER A 606 9.62 -39.41 -4.94
CA SER A 606 9.18 -40.71 -5.44
C SER A 606 7.89 -41.13 -4.75
N LEU A 607 6.98 -41.80 -5.48
CA LEU A 607 5.77 -42.37 -4.89
C LEU A 607 6.04 -43.24 -3.65
N ASN A 608 7.19 -43.92 -3.59
CA ASN A 608 7.58 -44.74 -2.43
C ASN A 608 7.82 -43.91 -1.17
N HIS A 609 8.26 -42.66 -1.32
CA HIS A 609 8.46 -41.75 -0.18
C HIS A 609 7.13 -41.39 0.49
N TRP A 610 6.02 -41.43 -0.26
CA TRP A 610 4.70 -41.05 0.21
C TRP A 610 3.89 -42.22 0.81
N LEU A 611 4.50 -43.39 1.00
CA LEU A 611 3.82 -44.54 1.60
C LEU A 611 3.53 -44.25 3.08
N LEU A 612 2.26 -44.44 3.47
CA LEU A 612 1.84 -44.27 4.85
C LEU A 612 2.18 -45.52 5.68
N PRO A 613 2.56 -45.35 6.95
CA PRO A 613 2.63 -46.47 7.89
C PRO A 613 1.23 -46.96 8.25
N ASP A 614 1.18 -48.08 8.98
CA ASP A 614 -0.08 -48.67 9.43
C ASP A 614 -0.92 -47.70 10.29
N THR A 615 -2.23 -47.88 10.24
CA THR A 615 -3.20 -47.00 10.93
C THR A 615 -3.01 -46.97 12.45
N GLU A 616 -2.46 -48.02 13.05
CA GLU A 616 -2.08 -48.06 14.47
C GLU A 616 -0.97 -47.04 14.78
N ILE A 617 0.07 -46.97 13.95
CA ILE A 617 1.17 -46.01 14.09
C ILE A 617 0.67 -44.58 13.85
N LEU A 618 -0.20 -44.38 12.85
CA LEU A 618 -0.82 -43.08 12.60
C LEU A 618 -1.67 -42.63 13.80
N SER A 619 -2.43 -43.55 14.41
CA SER A 619 -3.23 -43.27 15.61
C SER A 619 -2.36 -42.88 16.81
N PHE A 620 -1.22 -43.55 16.97
CA PHE A 620 -0.22 -43.20 17.97
C PHE A 620 0.32 -41.78 17.76
N TYR A 621 0.70 -41.41 16.53
CA TYR A 621 1.16 -40.05 16.23
C TYR A 621 0.07 -38.99 16.43
N ILE A 622 -1.20 -39.30 16.16
CA ILE A 622 -2.31 -38.38 16.46
C ILE A 622 -2.45 -38.14 17.97
N ALA A 623 -2.29 -39.18 18.78
CA ALA A 623 -2.31 -39.06 20.24
C ALA A 623 -1.15 -38.20 20.74
N GLN A 624 0.06 -38.45 20.24
CA GLN A 624 1.25 -37.69 20.60
C GLN A 624 1.12 -36.20 20.22
N LEU A 625 0.66 -35.89 19.01
CA LEU A 625 0.42 -34.51 18.57
C LEU A 625 -0.62 -33.77 19.43
N ASN A 626 -1.55 -34.49 20.05
CA ASN A 626 -2.52 -33.89 20.98
C ASN A 626 -1.91 -33.64 22.36
N GLU A 627 -1.09 -34.57 22.87
CA GLU A 627 -0.34 -34.40 24.12
C GLU A 627 0.66 -33.23 24.03
N GLU A 628 1.29 -33.05 22.88
CA GLU A 628 2.20 -31.92 22.58
C GLU A 628 1.46 -30.57 22.39
N GLY A 629 0.12 -30.57 22.39
CA GLY A 629 -0.69 -29.36 22.15
C GLY A 629 -0.78 -28.93 20.69
N GLU A 630 -0.21 -29.70 19.75
CA GLU A 630 -0.29 -29.45 18.31
C GLU A 630 -1.70 -29.71 17.74
N LEU A 631 -2.48 -30.61 18.36
CA LEU A 631 -3.88 -30.86 18.05
C LEU A 631 -4.77 -30.65 19.28
N SER A 632 -5.87 -29.91 19.12
CA SER A 632 -6.92 -29.87 20.13
C SER A 632 -7.71 -31.18 20.15
N ASP A 633 -8.36 -31.50 21.27
CA ASP A 633 -9.16 -32.73 21.42
C ASP A 633 -10.23 -32.86 20.33
N THR A 634 -10.88 -31.75 19.98
CA THR A 634 -11.87 -31.72 18.90
C THR A 634 -11.24 -32.08 17.55
N ASN A 635 -10.03 -31.58 17.25
CA ASN A 635 -9.34 -31.86 16.00
C ASN A 635 -8.81 -33.29 15.96
N LYS A 636 -8.25 -33.80 17.07
CA LYS A 636 -7.88 -35.21 17.23
C LYS A 636 -9.05 -36.14 16.97
N ASN A 637 -10.16 -35.93 17.65
CA ASN A 637 -11.36 -36.76 17.50
C ASN A 637 -11.93 -36.71 16.08
N THR A 638 -11.87 -35.55 15.43
CA THR A 638 -12.30 -35.41 14.04
C THR A 638 -11.36 -36.14 13.08
N LEU A 639 -10.04 -36.01 13.26
CA LEU A 639 -9.05 -36.67 12.43
C LEU A 639 -9.13 -38.20 12.57
N MET A 640 -9.24 -38.71 13.80
CA MET A 640 -9.40 -40.15 14.08
C MET A 640 -10.62 -40.75 13.38
N ARG A 641 -11.77 -40.05 13.38
CA ARG A 641 -13.00 -40.53 12.71
C ARG A 641 -12.87 -40.62 11.20
N GLU A 642 -12.01 -39.81 10.60
CA GLU A 642 -11.84 -39.71 9.15
C GLU A 642 -10.59 -40.45 8.67
N LEU A 643 -9.78 -41.01 9.58
CA LEU A 643 -8.44 -41.53 9.30
C LEU A 643 -8.46 -42.62 8.22
N ASP A 644 -9.29 -43.64 8.39
CA ASP A 644 -9.36 -44.77 7.45
C ASP A 644 -9.72 -44.32 6.03
N LEU A 645 -10.69 -43.41 5.90
CA LEU A 645 -11.10 -42.83 4.63
C LEU A 645 -9.96 -42.02 3.98
N LEU A 646 -9.23 -41.23 4.78
CA LEU A 646 -8.10 -40.45 4.28
C LEU A 646 -6.95 -41.35 3.81
N CYS A 647 -6.67 -42.43 4.55
CA CYS A 647 -5.67 -43.43 4.16
C CYS A 647 -6.08 -44.19 2.88
N GLU A 648 -7.35 -44.58 2.74
CA GLU A 648 -7.88 -45.21 1.51
C GLU A 648 -7.68 -44.27 0.31
N LEU A 649 -8.12 -43.01 0.42
CA LEU A 649 -7.98 -42.02 -0.64
C LEU A 649 -6.51 -41.69 -0.97
N TRP A 650 -5.62 -41.68 0.03
CA TRP A 650 -4.19 -41.48 -0.18
C TRP A 650 -3.58 -42.62 -1.00
N ASN A 651 -3.90 -43.87 -0.66
CA ASN A 651 -3.46 -45.03 -1.42
C ASN A 651 -4.05 -45.07 -2.85
N CYS A 652 -5.31 -44.66 -3.03
CA CYS A 652 -5.91 -44.50 -4.35
C CYS A 652 -5.13 -43.47 -5.19
N ALA A 653 -4.78 -42.32 -4.61
CA ALA A 653 -3.99 -41.30 -5.29
C ALA A 653 -2.64 -41.86 -5.78
N LEU A 654 -1.89 -42.54 -4.90
CA LEU A 654 -0.59 -43.12 -5.24
C LEU A 654 -0.68 -44.15 -6.37
N ARG A 655 -1.72 -45.01 -6.36
CA ARG A 655 -1.96 -46.00 -7.42
C ARG A 655 -2.30 -45.34 -8.76
N GLU A 656 -3.12 -44.30 -8.75
CA GLU A 656 -3.49 -43.59 -9.98
C GLU A 656 -2.28 -42.93 -10.65
N TYR A 657 -1.43 -42.24 -9.87
CA TYR A 657 -0.20 -41.65 -10.39
C TYR A 657 0.81 -42.69 -10.89
N TYR A 658 0.92 -43.83 -10.19
CA TYR A 658 1.72 -44.96 -10.65
C TYR A 658 1.22 -45.49 -12.00
N CYS A 659 -0.09 -45.71 -12.16
CA CYS A 659 -0.69 -46.18 -13.41
C CYS A 659 -0.52 -45.17 -14.57
N ASN A 660 -0.45 -43.88 -14.26
CA ASN A 660 -0.22 -42.82 -15.25
C ASN A 660 1.26 -42.60 -15.59
N ASN A 661 2.18 -43.46 -15.10
CA ASN A 661 3.64 -43.32 -15.23
C ASN A 661 4.21 -42.02 -14.60
N GLU A 662 3.51 -41.42 -13.65
CA GLU A 662 3.99 -40.26 -12.88
C GLU A 662 4.68 -40.74 -11.58
N LEU A 663 5.95 -41.15 -11.70
CA LEU A 663 6.69 -41.78 -10.59
C LEU A 663 7.17 -40.81 -9.50
N ASN A 664 7.16 -39.50 -9.78
CA ASN A 664 7.52 -38.45 -8.85
C ASN A 664 6.40 -37.41 -8.78
N VAL A 665 5.91 -37.13 -7.57
CA VAL A 665 4.78 -36.24 -7.34
C VAL A 665 5.05 -35.32 -6.16
N THR A 666 4.44 -34.14 -6.17
CA THR A 666 4.48 -33.20 -5.05
C THR A 666 3.38 -33.51 -4.04
N TYR A 667 3.57 -33.04 -2.80
CA TYR A 667 2.58 -33.17 -1.74
C TYR A 667 1.23 -32.53 -2.12
N ASP A 668 1.25 -31.33 -2.71
CA ASP A 668 0.02 -30.60 -3.05
C ASP A 668 -0.81 -31.29 -4.12
N THR A 669 -0.19 -32.04 -5.03
CA THR A 669 -0.87 -32.87 -6.02
C THR A 669 -1.67 -33.99 -5.34
N LEU A 670 -1.03 -34.74 -4.44
CA LEU A 670 -1.69 -35.81 -3.66
C LEU A 670 -2.81 -35.26 -2.76
N LYS A 671 -2.54 -34.17 -2.05
CA LYS A 671 -3.52 -33.50 -1.19
C LYS A 671 -4.72 -33.00 -1.98
N SER A 672 -4.50 -32.39 -3.15
CA SER A 672 -5.59 -31.89 -4.01
C SER A 672 -6.46 -33.02 -4.50
N TYR A 673 -5.86 -34.13 -4.91
CA TYR A 673 -6.60 -35.34 -5.29
C TYR A 673 -7.52 -35.80 -4.16
N ILE A 674 -6.99 -36.04 -2.97
CA ILE A 674 -7.72 -36.60 -1.83
C ILE A 674 -8.89 -35.71 -1.44
N PHE A 675 -8.66 -34.41 -1.27
CA PHE A 675 -9.72 -33.51 -0.82
C PHE A 675 -10.71 -33.12 -1.93
N SER A 676 -10.39 -33.37 -3.20
CA SER A 676 -11.37 -33.30 -4.29
C SER A 676 -12.33 -34.50 -4.29
N LYS A 677 -11.83 -35.69 -3.94
CA LYS A 677 -12.60 -36.96 -3.92
C LYS A 677 -13.29 -37.26 -2.59
N TRP A 678 -12.78 -36.69 -1.49
CA TRP A 678 -13.32 -36.87 -0.14
C TRP A 678 -14.83 -36.58 -0.02
N PRO A 679 -15.40 -35.51 -0.60
CA PRO A 679 -16.84 -35.24 -0.48
C PRO A 679 -17.70 -36.33 -1.12
N GLU A 680 -17.31 -36.80 -2.31
CA GLU A 680 -18.01 -37.87 -3.03
C GLU A 680 -18.02 -39.15 -2.20
N ARG A 681 -16.83 -39.57 -1.74
CA ARG A 681 -16.67 -40.82 -0.98
C ARG A 681 -17.34 -40.74 0.40
N LYS A 682 -17.25 -39.60 1.09
CA LYS A 682 -17.93 -39.39 2.37
C LYS A 682 -19.46 -39.44 2.24
N ASN A 683 -20.00 -38.81 1.19
CA ASN A 683 -21.45 -38.81 0.97
C ASN A 683 -21.98 -40.20 0.62
N THR A 684 -21.16 -41.09 0.02
CA THR A 684 -21.57 -42.49 -0.17
C THR A 684 -21.72 -43.27 1.13
N PHE A 685 -21.02 -42.90 2.21
CA PHE A 685 -21.16 -43.50 3.54
C PHE A 685 -22.28 -42.86 4.37
N LEU A 686 -22.73 -41.65 4.02
CA LEU A 686 -23.80 -40.91 4.69
C LEU A 686 -25.16 -41.20 4.02
N ALA A 687 -25.62 -42.45 4.06
CA ALA A 687 -26.94 -42.82 3.56
C ALA A 687 -28.06 -42.23 4.47
N GLY A 688 -28.86 -41.30 3.94
CA GLY A 688 -30.11 -40.82 4.54
C GLY A 688 -30.02 -39.52 5.37
N GLU A 689 -30.94 -38.58 5.07
CA GLU A 689 -31.35 -37.35 5.79
C GLU A 689 -30.30 -36.41 6.43
N LYS A 690 -29.00 -36.61 6.19
CA LYS A 690 -27.96 -35.65 6.59
C LYS A 690 -27.61 -34.70 5.46
N LYS A 691 -27.33 -33.45 5.83
CA LYS A 691 -26.85 -32.42 4.91
C LYS A 691 -25.55 -32.90 4.25
N LEU A 692 -25.61 -33.13 2.93
CA LEU A 692 -24.48 -33.60 2.13
C LEU A 692 -23.23 -32.74 2.37
N ALA A 693 -22.10 -33.40 2.59
CA ALA A 693 -20.82 -32.74 2.75
C ALA A 693 -20.38 -32.21 1.37
N LYS A 694 -20.21 -30.89 1.26
CA LYS A 694 -19.76 -30.25 0.01
C LYS A 694 -18.24 -30.14 -0.09
N LYS A 695 -17.53 -30.08 1.04
CA LYS A 695 -16.07 -29.97 1.13
C LYS A 695 -15.57 -30.40 2.50
N ALA A 696 -14.32 -30.84 2.59
CA ALA A 696 -13.64 -31.06 3.87
C ALA A 696 -13.49 -29.73 4.64
N SER A 697 -13.53 -29.79 5.97
CA SER A 697 -13.28 -28.62 6.79
C SER A 697 -11.80 -28.23 6.73
N SER A 698 -11.50 -26.93 6.85
CA SER A 698 -10.11 -26.46 6.92
C SER A 698 -9.36 -27.01 8.14
N SER A 699 -10.08 -27.31 9.22
CA SER A 699 -9.49 -27.93 10.42
C SER A 699 -9.07 -29.37 10.17
N LEU A 700 -9.86 -30.15 9.42
CA LEU A 700 -9.51 -31.53 9.06
C LEU A 700 -8.27 -31.55 8.17
N ILE A 701 -8.24 -30.70 7.12
CA ILE A 701 -7.08 -30.58 6.24
C ILE A 701 -5.83 -30.18 7.04
N ALA A 702 -5.94 -29.18 7.92
CA ALA A 702 -4.80 -28.76 8.73
C ALA A 702 -4.30 -29.86 9.68
N SER A 703 -5.21 -30.65 10.26
CA SER A 703 -4.84 -31.75 11.16
C SER A 703 -4.18 -32.90 10.39
N TRP A 704 -4.66 -33.21 9.19
CA TRP A 704 -4.04 -34.17 8.28
C TRP A 704 -2.62 -33.73 7.89
N ASN A 705 -2.42 -32.47 7.52
CA ASN A 705 -1.11 -31.93 7.21
C ASN A 705 -0.13 -32.03 8.39
N LYS A 706 -0.59 -31.79 9.63
CA LYS A 706 0.26 -31.94 10.83
C LYS A 706 0.67 -33.39 11.06
N LEU A 707 -0.26 -34.34 10.92
CA LEU A 707 0.04 -35.77 11.01
C LEU A 707 1.09 -36.17 9.97
N LEU A 708 0.86 -35.83 8.71
CA LEU A 708 1.80 -36.18 7.64
C LEU A 708 3.15 -35.49 7.79
N SER A 709 3.19 -34.29 8.37
CA SER A 709 4.45 -33.62 8.67
C SER A 709 5.32 -34.44 9.63
N ARG A 710 4.69 -35.08 10.63
CA ARG A 710 5.36 -36.01 11.55
C ARG A 710 5.76 -37.32 10.88
N VAL A 711 4.88 -37.87 10.04
CA VAL A 711 5.12 -39.17 9.36
C VAL A 711 6.29 -39.10 8.40
N PHE A 712 6.40 -38.03 7.62
CA PHE A 712 7.42 -37.89 6.59
C PHE A 712 8.63 -37.06 7.05
N ASP A 713 8.59 -36.50 8.26
CA ASP A 713 9.58 -35.53 8.75
C ASP A 713 9.76 -34.34 7.80
N LEU A 714 8.63 -33.81 7.31
CA LEU A 714 8.55 -32.74 6.31
C LEU A 714 7.59 -31.63 6.76
N PRO A 715 7.87 -30.33 6.53
CA PRO A 715 6.94 -29.26 6.89
C PRO A 715 5.80 -29.11 5.86
N LEU A 716 4.68 -29.83 6.06
CA LEU A 716 3.57 -29.92 5.08
C LEU A 716 2.36 -29.03 5.39
N GLY A 717 2.48 -28.08 6.32
CA GLY A 717 1.40 -27.17 6.72
C GLY A 717 0.92 -26.23 5.60
N ASP A 718 -0.35 -25.79 5.66
CA ASP A 718 -0.84 -24.76 4.73
C ASP A 718 -0.07 -23.43 4.95
N PRO A 719 0.72 -22.96 3.96
CA PRO A 719 1.58 -21.78 4.13
C PRO A 719 0.77 -20.52 4.44
N ARG A 720 -0.50 -20.46 4.04
CA ARG A 720 -1.41 -19.33 4.34
C ARG A 720 -1.68 -19.16 5.83
N ASN A 721 -1.49 -20.20 6.64
CA ASN A 721 -1.65 -20.08 8.09
C ASN A 721 -0.61 -19.14 8.70
N TRP A 722 0.59 -19.06 8.13
CA TRP A 722 1.63 -18.13 8.59
C TRP A 722 1.17 -16.67 8.53
N LEU A 723 0.34 -16.30 7.55
CA LEU A 723 -0.25 -14.96 7.45
C LEU A 723 -1.08 -14.55 8.68
N LYS A 724 -1.61 -15.51 9.46
CA LYS A 724 -2.30 -15.22 10.74
C LYS A 724 -1.33 -14.71 11.81
N ASN A 725 -0.06 -15.08 11.71
CA ASN A 725 0.98 -14.74 12.68
C ASN A 725 1.59 -13.37 12.41
N ILE A 726 1.45 -12.86 11.19
CA ILE A 726 1.91 -11.54 10.82
C ILE A 726 0.98 -10.46 11.42
N PRO A 727 1.50 -9.56 12.26
CA PRO A 727 0.70 -8.46 12.80
C PRO A 727 0.11 -7.57 11.70
N GLY A 728 -1.05 -6.98 11.93
CA GLY A 728 -1.73 -6.13 10.94
C GLY A 728 -2.40 -6.85 9.77
N ILE A 729 -2.37 -8.19 9.70
CA ILE A 729 -3.12 -8.93 8.67
C ILE A 729 -4.55 -9.24 9.09
N THR A 730 -4.77 -9.55 10.37
CA THR A 730 -6.05 -10.07 10.86
C THR A 730 -6.70 -9.21 11.92
N ARG A 731 -5.98 -8.25 12.49
CA ARG A 731 -6.39 -7.41 13.63
C ARG A 731 -5.64 -6.09 13.62
N LEU A 732 -6.16 -5.12 14.37
CA LEU A 732 -5.42 -3.93 14.77
C LEU A 732 -4.45 -4.29 15.89
N TRP A 733 -3.27 -3.66 15.86
CA TRP A 733 -2.24 -3.85 16.88
C TRP A 733 -1.68 -2.51 17.32
N HIS A 734 -1.16 -2.46 18.54
CA HIS A 734 -0.56 -1.27 19.11
C HIS A 734 0.68 -1.61 19.92
N ASP A 735 1.74 -0.83 19.75
CA ASP A 735 2.91 -0.83 20.63
C ASP A 735 2.77 0.30 21.65
N PRO A 736 2.52 0.00 22.95
CA PRO A 736 2.37 1.02 23.98
C PRO A 736 3.66 1.73 24.38
N GLU A 737 4.83 1.14 24.11
CA GLU A 737 6.11 1.77 24.43
C GLU A 737 6.48 2.80 23.36
N GLN A 738 6.22 2.47 22.09
CA GLN A 738 6.64 3.28 20.94
C GLN A 738 5.49 4.08 20.28
N ASN A 739 4.25 3.92 20.77
CA ASN A 739 3.02 4.53 20.26
C ASN A 739 2.75 4.26 18.78
N TYR A 740 3.11 3.06 18.32
CA TYR A 740 2.81 2.60 16.96
C TYR A 740 1.45 1.91 16.92
N VAL A 741 0.68 2.19 15.87
CA VAL A 741 -0.57 1.48 15.55
C VAL A 741 -0.42 0.81 14.19
N ILE A 742 -0.65 -0.51 14.15
CA ILE A 742 -0.63 -1.33 12.93
C ILE A 742 -2.06 -1.57 12.47
N VAL A 743 -2.31 -1.18 11.24
CA VAL A 743 -3.64 -1.00 10.68
C VAL A 743 -3.81 -1.93 9.49
N GLY A 744 -4.53 -3.02 9.71
CA GLY A 744 -4.97 -3.90 8.63
C GLY A 744 -5.86 -5.05 9.11
N SER A 745 -7.11 -5.04 8.64
CA SER A 745 -7.95 -6.23 8.61
C SER A 745 -8.07 -6.65 7.16
N LEU A 746 -7.49 -7.81 6.84
CA LEU A 746 -7.57 -8.40 5.52
C LEU A 746 -8.74 -9.38 5.49
N ALA A 747 -9.48 -9.37 4.37
CA ALA A 747 -10.38 -10.43 3.92
C ALA A 747 -9.68 -11.82 3.99
N PRO A 748 -10.36 -12.97 3.76
CA PRO A 748 -9.80 -14.29 4.05
C PRO A 748 -8.39 -14.45 3.46
N LEU A 749 -7.47 -15.02 4.25
CA LEU A 749 -6.04 -15.10 3.98
C LEU A 749 -5.77 -15.54 2.53
N GLN A 750 -5.44 -14.56 1.69
CA GLN A 750 -5.08 -14.80 0.29
C GLN A 750 -3.62 -15.23 0.23
N PRO A 751 -3.25 -16.15 -0.68
CA PRO A 751 -1.85 -16.56 -0.84
C PRO A 751 -0.96 -15.38 -1.24
N GLN A 752 -1.50 -14.40 -1.96
CA GLN A 752 -0.81 -13.20 -2.35
C GLN A 752 -1.41 -11.96 -1.68
N ILE A 753 -0.57 -11.14 -1.07
CA ILE A 753 -0.90 -9.87 -0.44
C ILE A 753 -0.15 -8.76 -1.18
N GLN A 754 -0.89 -7.95 -1.92
CA GLN A 754 -0.30 -6.90 -2.75
C GLN A 754 0.28 -5.72 -1.96
N ARG A 755 -0.38 -5.32 -0.86
CA ARG A 755 0.01 -4.16 -0.04
C ARG A 755 0.16 -4.57 1.42
N GLN A 756 1.20 -4.07 2.07
CA GLN A 756 1.39 -4.26 3.51
C GLN A 756 0.36 -3.48 4.33
N PRO A 757 0.06 -3.92 5.56
CA PRO A 757 -0.65 -3.13 6.56
C PRO A 757 -0.01 -1.75 6.77
N SER A 758 -0.83 -0.74 7.08
CA SER A 758 -0.29 0.59 7.37
C SER A 758 0.28 0.65 8.78
N ILE A 759 1.45 1.25 8.92
CA ILE A 759 2.11 1.50 10.21
C ILE A 759 2.04 3.00 10.47
N ARG A 760 1.49 3.40 11.62
CA ARG A 760 1.35 4.82 12.00
C ARG A 760 1.92 5.03 13.40
N GLN A 761 2.82 5.99 13.54
CA GLN A 761 3.27 6.44 14.85
C GLN A 761 2.45 7.65 15.30
N TRP A 762 2.04 7.64 16.56
CA TRP A 762 1.29 8.72 17.20
C TRP A 762 2.08 9.31 18.35
N HIS A 763 1.97 10.63 18.54
CA HIS A 763 2.66 11.37 19.59
C HIS A 763 1.63 12.10 20.45
N PRO A 764 1.59 11.85 21.77
CA PRO A 764 0.80 12.67 22.69
C PRO A 764 1.48 14.03 22.87
N LEU A 765 0.82 15.09 22.40
CA LEU A 765 1.25 16.46 22.63
C LEU A 765 0.75 16.97 23.99
N GLN A 766 -0.46 16.56 24.37
CA GLN A 766 -1.11 16.83 25.66
C GLN A 766 -2.00 15.63 26.04
N GLY A 767 -2.09 15.33 27.34
CA GLY A 767 -2.84 14.18 27.85
C GLY A 767 -2.21 12.83 27.48
N GLU A 768 -2.95 11.75 27.68
CA GLU A 768 -2.53 10.40 27.34
C GLU A 768 -3.10 9.94 26.00
N LEU A 769 -2.36 9.03 25.35
CA LEU A 769 -2.82 8.38 24.13
C LEU A 769 -3.90 7.36 24.46
N ASN A 770 -5.07 7.49 23.83
CA ASN A 770 -6.19 6.55 23.96
C ASN A 770 -6.21 5.55 22.78
N PRO A 771 -5.73 4.30 22.94
CA PRO A 771 -5.68 3.33 21.86
C PRO A 771 -7.06 2.86 21.39
N GLU A 772 -8.10 2.92 22.24
CA GLU A 772 -9.47 2.53 21.87
C GLU A 772 -10.13 3.57 20.98
N LEU A 773 -9.90 4.87 21.26
CA LEU A 773 -10.32 5.96 20.38
C LEU A 773 -9.61 5.84 19.02
N LEU A 774 -8.29 5.61 19.02
CA LEU A 774 -7.52 5.39 17.81
C LEU A 774 -8.00 4.15 17.06
N ALA A 775 -8.33 3.04 17.74
CA ALA A 775 -8.95 1.89 17.11
C ALA A 775 -10.25 2.32 16.42
N GLY A 776 -11.16 3.03 17.10
CA GLY A 776 -12.41 3.50 16.49
C GLY A 776 -12.22 4.39 15.24
N LEU A 777 -11.22 5.28 15.25
CA LEU A 777 -10.97 6.23 14.16
C LEU A 777 -10.12 5.66 13.02
N VAL A 778 -9.33 4.62 13.29
CA VAL A 778 -8.32 4.05 12.37
C VAL A 778 -8.70 2.63 11.89
N ASP A 779 -9.73 1.97 12.47
CA ASP A 779 -10.20 0.64 12.07
C ASP A 779 -10.64 0.57 10.59
N VAL A 780 -10.33 -0.58 9.97
CA VAL A 780 -10.05 -0.77 8.54
C VAL A 780 -11.11 -1.64 7.87
N ASP A 781 -12.19 -2.00 8.56
CA ASP A 781 -13.15 -3.00 8.07
C ASP A 781 -14.08 -2.53 6.92
N TRP A 782 -13.81 -1.37 6.35
CA TRP A 782 -14.37 -0.90 5.08
C TRP A 782 -13.40 -1.04 3.89
N VAL A 783 -12.17 -1.52 4.10
CA VAL A 783 -11.05 -1.39 3.15
C VAL A 783 -11.00 -2.46 2.05
N ARG A 784 -11.91 -3.44 2.05
CA ARG A 784 -11.86 -4.52 1.05
C ARG A 784 -13.23 -4.88 0.49
N MET A 785 -13.77 -3.97 -0.32
CA MET A 785 -14.26 -4.27 -1.67
C MET A 785 -14.26 -2.95 -2.44
N ASN A 786 -13.45 -2.80 -3.51
CA ASN A 786 -13.45 -1.83 -4.62
C ASN A 786 -13.97 -0.37 -4.46
N GLN A 787 -14.09 0.16 -3.25
CA GLN A 787 -15.01 1.25 -2.95
C GLN A 787 -14.49 2.13 -1.82
N LEU A 788 -14.72 3.45 -1.92
CA LEU A 788 -14.49 4.47 -0.89
C LEU A 788 -14.05 3.92 0.48
N ALA A 789 -12.75 3.97 0.73
CA ALA A 789 -12.10 3.18 1.74
C ALA A 789 -12.33 3.66 3.18
N GLY A 790 -12.67 2.72 4.06
CA GLY A 790 -12.30 2.61 5.49
C GLY A 790 -12.81 3.66 6.49
N ASN A 791 -13.98 3.41 7.14
CA ASN A 791 -14.71 4.27 8.10
C ASN A 791 -14.95 5.70 7.55
N PRO A 792 -15.87 6.52 8.10
CA PRO A 792 -15.69 7.96 7.99
C PRO A 792 -14.44 8.31 8.81
N CYS A 793 -13.25 7.91 8.35
CA CYS A 793 -12.07 8.70 8.63
C CYS A 793 -12.49 10.10 8.20
N VAL A 794 -12.40 11.04 9.12
CA VAL A 794 -12.71 12.44 8.89
C VAL A 794 -12.18 12.93 7.52
N ALA A 795 -11.04 12.40 7.06
CA ALA A 795 -10.49 12.61 5.72
C ALA A 795 -11.44 12.21 4.57
N THR A 796 -12.20 11.11 4.66
CA THR A 796 -13.23 10.71 3.69
C THR A 796 -14.38 11.70 3.68
N LEU A 797 -14.90 12.11 4.85
CA LEU A 797 -15.94 13.14 4.95
C LEU A 797 -15.45 14.47 4.36
N ILE A 798 -14.23 14.89 4.70
CA ILE A 798 -13.58 16.07 4.11
C ILE A 798 -13.45 15.94 2.59
N ARG A 799 -13.02 14.79 2.08
CA ARG A 799 -12.89 14.56 0.63
C ARG A 799 -14.24 14.66 -0.07
N ARG A 800 -15.29 14.06 0.48
CA ARG A 800 -16.65 14.16 -0.07
C ARG A 800 -17.21 15.58 0.05
N TRP A 801 -16.90 16.27 1.14
CA TRP A 801 -17.28 17.66 1.33
C TRP A 801 -16.61 18.58 0.30
N LYS A 802 -15.31 18.37 0.01
CA LYS A 802 -14.57 19.09 -1.04
C LYS A 802 -15.21 18.91 -2.42
N GLU A 803 -15.72 17.72 -2.73
CA GLU A 803 -16.46 17.46 -3.98
C GLU A 803 -17.79 18.21 -4.05
N CYS A 804 -18.35 18.58 -2.89
CA CYS A 804 -19.57 19.36 -2.74
C CYS A 804 -19.31 20.87 -2.64
N GLN A 805 -18.06 21.33 -2.75
CA GLN A 805 -17.72 22.76 -2.81
C GLN A 805 -17.48 23.23 -4.25
N LEU A 806 -17.55 24.55 -4.46
CA LEU A 806 -17.05 25.19 -5.69
C LEU A 806 -15.52 24.97 -5.74
N GLN A 807 -14.99 24.43 -6.84
CA GLN A 807 -13.55 24.22 -6.93
C GLN A 807 -12.83 25.53 -7.28
N PRO A 808 -11.62 25.78 -6.74
CA PRO A 808 -10.87 27.01 -7.02
C PRO A 808 -10.55 27.22 -8.51
N ASP A 809 -10.43 26.14 -9.29
CA ASP A 809 -10.19 26.22 -10.73
C ASP A 809 -11.43 26.75 -11.49
N ASP A 810 -12.64 26.56 -10.96
CA ASP A 810 -13.88 27.11 -11.53
C ASP A 810 -13.97 28.65 -11.35
N VAL A 811 -13.14 29.25 -10.48
CA VAL A 811 -13.11 30.71 -10.24
C VAL A 811 -12.20 31.44 -11.22
N ARG A 812 -11.16 30.77 -11.77
CA ARG A 812 -10.27 31.39 -12.78
C ARG A 812 -10.93 31.55 -14.14
N GLU A 813 -11.88 30.68 -14.50
CA GLU A 813 -12.64 30.82 -15.74
C GLU A 813 -13.77 31.86 -15.61
N ALA A 814 -14.38 31.98 -14.41
CA ALA A 814 -15.39 33.00 -14.16
C ALA A 814 -14.82 34.44 -14.12
N SER A 815 -13.55 34.61 -13.71
CA SER A 815 -12.90 35.94 -13.67
C SER A 815 -12.33 36.42 -15.02
N MET A 816 -12.50 35.66 -16.11
CA MET A 816 -12.13 36.10 -17.47
C MET A 816 -13.35 36.43 -18.35
N THR A 817 -14.53 36.56 -17.74
CA THR A 817 -15.74 37.09 -18.39
C THR A 817 -16.35 38.21 -17.55
N GLU A 818 -15.56 39.27 -17.34
CA GLU A 818 -16.03 40.66 -17.34
C GLU A 818 -15.06 41.52 -18.15
#